data_AF-A0A1J8QG46-F1
#
_entry.id   AF-A0A1J8QG46-F1
#
_cell.length_a   1.000
_cell.length_b   1.000
_cell.length_c   1.000
_cell.angle_alpha   90.00
_cell.angle_beta   90.00
_cell.angle_gamma   90.00
#
_symmetry.space_group_name_H-M   'P 1'
#
loop_
_entity.id
_entity.type
_entity.pdbx_description
1 polymer ?
#
loop_
_entity_poly.entity_id
_entity_poly.type
_entity_poly.pdbx_seq_one_letter_code
_entity_poly.pdbx_strand_id
1 'polypeptide(L)'
;MHRNFFHKMSATNLPRATSNCEPADPDNTLDDRLNTLLNSSGAGYVLSLCPSTQYLIQTPILFAAPNQEISTLGYPTDDTRAVLVVNGPVSNGTGHTTAINGQCANCTGVRLRNVQINGTRGGAPPINGGANIEMGGANSNQLVEYVHSFDPRGWSCLHIAEGSLNCNNATVQNNDIGPAGSDLFQQWADGISMACQNSLVRNNMINNPTDGGIVLFGAPGTRVENNTIWVETNTLLGGINMVDVSPWSGDYKGVVVTNNTIAGGFASSPDDGSATKGTNNEDVVIKIGIAIGPRTWFGPEYANNVSTGGTVLNNQLSGAFSYGIAMSSATNFTVENNFLVGNTSFIGARGPNCSTGDPTPSPAAFVLDINNTAQCTTQSDFQDNTNGDGLTCVLPPPGGDYWPFGGNPNSSSPPVGPAEPSPSSSPSSSHTSAGTIVGIVVGVIAGLLFVALLAWYIRKWALKRSADRSHFNAARSVPKGFVRIVSTQVYRKPESLVQVSSSVHAVMTTEKGYLGVTPPISTADSTEREKEVTSTLMEELRRQNTFESVDESRLSGLAENLDCAITKDYWIEHDTHFMASRGSFFWSSSLFSASFGEAGDAEVAFSIFRRESVLGRVAAVVKKFVYEVSLSRGLSEVAANAAGGKIFTFGSYRLGVHSPGSDIDTLCVVPKHVSREDFFETFEKMLAAVEGATEVSGVPEAYVPIVKAKISGIPLDFLMARLALSSIPDDLSLQDDNLLRNLDERCVRSLGGSRVNDEILRLVPNVEVYRDSLRCIKLWAQRRAIYSNVNGFFGGVAWAILVARICQLYPNATAGAIVSRFFIIMYQWSWPQPVLLKQIEEGPLQVRVWNPKLYPADRSHRMPIITPAYPAMCSTHNVTASTQMIVTEEFKKGADIVDKVIVGTASWSELFQKHDFFHKYRYYLQVIASTASADTQIKWAGTVESRIRQLVMKLEYVDSLILAHPFIKGFDQISHCITEEEVRQVAQGQISDVVAKRTKADIEGVDGASTVFSTTFYIGLLIEPKPLNAVGPRKLDISYPTTEFSKLVKMWEKYDEDSMGLVVRNIKSSALPDYVFDEGERQPKQVLKRPKTGKGSGKSSNTSPDMPNKKRRSDMTQDGENTIPGLSFSSVPLPGDINGVYAPINRAVNDIKTPQLPPGENAAVATGAQ
;
A
#
# COMPACT_ATOMS: atom_id res chain seq x y z
N MET A 1 58.06 21.99 24.58
CA MET A 1 58.36 23.37 25.05
C MET A 1 57.02 24.00 25.40
N HIS A 2 56.73 24.30 26.68
CA HIS A 2 56.73 25.68 27.24
C HIS A 2 55.70 26.61 26.57
N ARG A 3 54.68 27.18 27.25
CA ARG A 3 54.13 27.10 28.63
C ARG A 3 52.56 27.15 28.50
N ASN A 4 51.69 26.61 29.36
CA ASN A 4 51.47 26.77 30.82
C ASN A 4 51.18 28.24 31.25
N PHE A 5 50.21 28.57 32.13
CA PHE A 5 49.27 27.76 32.94
C PHE A 5 48.16 28.65 33.57
N PHE A 6 46.91 28.14 33.68
CA PHE A 6 45.90 28.41 34.75
C PHE A 6 45.39 29.87 34.92
N HIS A 7 44.31 30.24 35.63
CA HIS A 7 43.30 29.59 36.51
C HIS A 7 42.01 30.47 36.50
N LYS A 8 40.82 30.14 37.05
CA LYS A 8 40.28 29.00 37.83
C LYS A 8 38.79 28.75 37.47
N MET A 9 37.88 28.57 38.44
CA MET A 9 36.44 28.24 38.29
C MET A 9 35.53 29.19 39.10
N SER A 10 34.26 29.27 38.66
CA SER A 10 33.03 29.20 39.48
C SER A 10 32.18 30.47 39.74
N ALA A 11 30.87 30.27 39.53
CA ALA A 11 29.71 30.90 40.16
C ALA A 11 29.49 32.42 40.09
N THR A 12 28.56 32.82 39.22
CA THR A 12 27.30 33.45 39.69
C THR A 12 26.11 32.91 38.89
N ASN A 13 24.98 32.72 39.57
CA ASN A 13 23.69 32.56 38.88
C ASN A 13 23.27 33.92 38.34
N LEU A 14 23.30 34.10 37.02
CA LEU A 14 22.50 35.13 36.35
C LEU A 14 21.19 34.48 35.89
N PRO A 15 20.02 35.10 36.15
CA PRO A 15 18.76 34.55 35.68
C PRO A 15 18.77 34.51 34.15
N ARG A 16 18.45 33.35 33.58
CA ARG A 16 18.28 33.18 32.13
C ARG A 16 17.20 34.17 31.68
N ALA A 17 17.60 35.20 30.92
CA ALA A 17 16.67 36.24 30.49
C ALA A 17 15.50 35.59 29.73
N THR A 18 14.27 35.93 30.11
CA THR A 18 13.07 35.27 29.61
C THR A 18 12.81 35.68 28.16
N SER A 19 13.31 34.91 27.21
CA SER A 19 12.87 34.96 25.83
C SER A 19 11.42 34.46 25.78
N ASN A 20 10.49 35.32 25.35
CA ASN A 20 9.07 34.95 25.21
C ASN A 20 8.79 34.10 23.96
N CYS A 21 9.81 33.40 23.45
CA CYS A 21 9.79 32.50 22.31
C CYS A 21 10.79 31.37 22.52
N GLU A 22 10.54 30.23 21.89
CA GLU A 22 11.37 29.04 21.95
C GLU A 22 12.55 29.14 20.96
N PRO A 23 13.81 29.07 21.42
CA PRO A 23 14.97 29.16 20.53
C PRO A 23 15.10 27.90 19.67
N ALA A 24 15.61 28.04 18.44
CA ALA A 24 15.98 26.89 17.61
C ALA A 24 17.08 26.04 18.29
N ASP A 25 18.14 26.69 18.77
CA ASP A 25 19.26 26.00 19.42
C ASP A 25 18.87 25.19 20.69
N PRO A 26 19.41 23.97 20.86
CA PRO A 26 20.24 23.22 19.92
C PRO A 26 19.40 22.34 18.97
N ASP A 27 19.69 22.43 17.66
CA ASP A 27 18.95 21.77 16.56
C ASP A 27 18.67 20.28 16.81
N ASN A 28 19.63 19.56 17.39
CA ASN A 28 19.56 18.10 17.62
C ASN A 28 18.49 17.67 18.66
N THR A 29 17.72 18.61 19.19
CA THR A 29 16.59 18.39 20.10
C THR A 29 15.34 19.20 19.71
N LEU A 30 15.37 19.87 18.56
CA LEU A 30 14.40 20.91 18.24
C LEU A 30 12.97 20.37 18.11
N ASP A 31 12.77 19.37 17.25
CA ASP A 31 11.48 18.72 17.04
C ASP A 31 10.89 18.20 18.35
N ASP A 32 11.68 17.45 19.12
CA ASP A 32 11.30 16.88 20.41
C ASP A 32 10.85 17.97 21.39
N ARG A 33 11.55 19.11 21.44
CA ARG A 33 11.18 20.25 22.30
C ARG A 33 9.86 20.87 21.89
N LEU A 34 9.70 21.23 20.62
CA LEU A 34 8.47 21.88 20.11
C LEU A 34 7.26 20.95 20.27
N ASN A 35 7.41 19.67 19.91
CA ASN A 35 6.37 18.65 20.09
C ASN A 35 6.08 18.37 21.57
N THR A 36 7.10 18.34 22.45
CA THR A 36 6.89 18.18 23.91
C THR A 36 6.11 19.33 24.50
N LEU A 37 6.36 20.57 24.08
CA LEU A 37 5.65 21.75 24.55
C LEU A 37 4.16 21.72 24.15
N LEU A 38 3.86 21.39 22.90
CA LEU A 38 2.48 21.20 22.44
C LEU A 38 1.79 20.04 23.17
N ASN A 39 2.45 18.89 23.32
CA ASN A 39 1.88 17.71 23.96
C ASN A 39 1.64 17.89 25.48
N SER A 40 2.55 18.56 26.19
CA SER A 40 2.49 18.70 27.65
C SER A 40 1.66 19.89 28.14
N SER A 41 1.52 20.97 27.35
CA SER A 41 0.85 22.20 27.80
C SER A 41 -0.67 22.20 27.64
N GLY A 42 -1.22 21.29 26.85
CA GLY A 42 -2.67 21.09 26.71
C GLY A 42 -3.40 22.18 25.91
N ALA A 43 -4.72 22.22 26.07
CA ALA A 43 -5.61 23.01 25.22
C ALA A 43 -5.41 24.53 25.36
N GLY A 44 -5.40 25.25 24.22
CA GLY A 44 -5.21 26.70 24.19
C GLY A 44 -3.78 27.20 24.41
N TYR A 45 -2.79 26.31 24.51
CA TYR A 45 -1.38 26.69 24.57
C TYR A 45 -0.89 27.33 23.25
N VAL A 46 0.00 28.32 23.35
CA VAL A 46 0.61 29.03 22.22
C VAL A 46 2.10 28.69 22.17
N LEU A 47 2.52 27.96 21.13
CA LEU A 47 3.93 27.75 20.82
C LEU A 47 4.47 28.99 20.09
N SER A 48 5.21 29.80 20.84
CA SER A 48 5.79 31.07 20.39
C SER A 48 7.15 30.85 19.74
N LEU A 49 7.25 31.05 18.43
CA LEU A 49 8.51 30.97 17.67
C LEU A 49 9.21 32.34 17.62
N CYS A 50 10.54 32.36 17.53
CA CYS A 50 11.32 33.58 17.54
C CYS A 50 11.34 34.25 16.14
N PRO A 51 11.20 35.59 16.02
CA PRO A 51 11.26 36.29 14.74
C PRO A 51 12.61 36.10 14.03
N SER A 52 12.60 36.19 12.70
CA SER A 52 13.77 36.08 11.82
C SER A 52 14.66 34.85 12.09
N THR A 53 14.10 33.79 12.67
CA THR A 53 14.80 32.57 13.09
C THR A 53 14.36 31.40 12.22
N GLN A 54 15.31 30.57 11.78
CA GLN A 54 15.02 29.32 11.06
C GLN A 54 15.02 28.12 12.02
N TYR A 55 14.13 27.18 11.76
CA TYR A 55 13.89 25.97 12.55
C TYR A 55 14.07 24.75 11.64
N LEU A 56 15.22 24.09 11.70
CA LEU A 56 15.64 23.02 10.79
C LEU A 56 15.02 21.65 11.17
N ILE A 57 13.70 21.56 11.11
CA ILE A 57 12.93 20.43 11.64
C ILE A 57 13.16 19.12 10.87
N GLN A 58 13.47 18.04 11.59
CA GLN A 58 13.75 16.72 10.99
C GLN A 58 12.50 15.81 10.92
N THR A 59 11.45 16.17 11.65
CA THR A 59 10.14 15.52 11.72
C THR A 59 9.02 16.58 11.85
N PRO A 60 7.75 16.23 11.59
CA PRO A 60 6.64 17.20 11.65
C PRO A 60 6.41 17.74 13.07
N ILE A 61 5.98 19.00 13.15
CA ILE A 61 5.47 19.60 14.39
C ILE A 61 3.96 19.34 14.48
N LEU A 62 3.54 18.70 15.57
CA LEU A 62 2.21 18.14 15.77
C LEU A 62 1.43 18.98 16.79
N PHE A 63 0.28 19.52 16.39
CA PHE A 63 -0.72 19.95 17.36
C PHE A 63 -1.23 18.73 18.15
N ALA A 64 -1.47 18.90 19.45
CA ALA A 64 -1.81 17.80 20.36
C ALA A 64 -3.11 18.00 21.15
N ALA A 65 -3.63 19.23 21.22
CA ALA A 65 -4.83 19.56 22.00
C ALA A 65 -5.65 20.67 21.32
N PRO A 66 -6.95 20.81 21.61
CA PRO A 66 -7.81 21.77 20.92
C PRO A 66 -7.45 23.21 21.27
N ASN A 67 -7.78 24.14 20.36
CA ASN A 67 -7.52 25.58 20.46
C ASN A 67 -6.05 26.03 20.57
N GLN A 68 -5.08 25.11 20.49
CA GLN A 68 -3.65 25.43 20.46
C GLN A 68 -3.25 26.31 19.26
N GLU A 69 -2.13 27.00 19.39
CA GLU A 69 -1.65 27.95 18.39
C GLU A 69 -0.13 27.77 18.17
N ILE A 70 0.32 27.83 16.92
CA ILE A 70 1.75 27.93 16.56
C ILE A 70 1.92 29.25 15.83
N SER A 71 2.77 30.13 16.36
CA SER A 71 2.90 31.50 15.86
C SER A 71 4.26 32.14 16.14
N THR A 72 4.72 33.02 15.24
CA THR A 72 5.87 33.89 15.54
C THR A 72 5.50 34.95 16.59
N LEU A 73 6.35 35.12 17.59
CA LEU A 73 6.24 36.15 18.63
C LEU A 73 6.03 37.55 18.02
N GLY A 74 4.92 38.19 18.39
CA GLY A 74 4.59 39.53 17.90
C GLY A 74 3.77 39.56 16.59
N TYR A 75 3.48 38.39 15.99
CA TYR A 75 2.66 38.24 14.78
C TYR A 75 3.10 39.14 13.59
N PRO A 76 4.39 39.13 13.17
CA PRO A 76 4.81 39.79 11.95
C PRO A 76 4.08 39.25 10.72
N THR A 77 3.84 40.11 9.73
CA THR A 77 3.21 39.75 8.43
C THR A 77 4.19 39.87 7.27
N ASP A 78 5.48 40.06 7.55
CA ASP A 78 6.58 40.22 6.59
C ASP A 78 7.58 39.06 6.76
N ASP A 79 8.75 39.19 6.13
CA ASP A 79 9.78 38.14 6.12
C ASP A 79 10.50 37.96 7.49
N THR A 80 10.11 38.72 8.53
CA THR A 80 10.55 38.49 9.91
C THR A 80 9.73 37.40 10.63
N ARG A 81 8.70 36.84 9.97
CA ARG A 81 8.05 35.58 10.38
C ARG A 81 9.09 34.46 10.56
N ALA A 82 8.99 33.67 11.63
CA ALA A 82 9.83 32.50 11.87
C ALA A 82 9.68 31.46 10.74
N VAL A 83 10.77 30.82 10.33
CA VAL A 83 10.78 29.87 9.21
C VAL A 83 10.91 28.44 9.72
N LEU A 84 9.90 27.61 9.52
CA LEU A 84 10.03 26.16 9.64
C LEU A 84 10.59 25.60 8.33
N VAL A 85 11.72 24.91 8.41
CA VAL A 85 12.44 24.37 7.25
C VAL A 85 12.40 22.85 7.34
N VAL A 86 11.66 22.21 6.43
CA VAL A 86 11.54 20.74 6.37
C VAL A 86 12.91 20.17 6.00
N ASN A 87 13.64 19.64 6.98
CA ASN A 87 15.03 19.18 6.85
C ASN A 87 15.20 17.68 7.19
N GLY A 88 14.09 16.94 7.24
CA GLY A 88 14.12 15.51 7.53
C GLY A 88 14.63 14.65 6.37
N PRO A 89 15.04 13.40 6.65
CA PRO A 89 15.61 12.50 5.65
C PRO A 89 14.59 12.07 4.57
N VAL A 90 15.14 11.73 3.41
CA VAL A 90 14.41 11.20 2.24
C VAL A 90 15.13 9.95 1.75
N SER A 91 14.38 8.88 1.48
CA SER A 91 14.92 7.61 0.96
C SER A 91 13.92 6.95 0.03
N ASN A 92 14.38 6.44 -1.12
CA ASN A 92 13.55 5.72 -2.10
C ASN A 92 12.25 6.45 -2.51
N GLY A 93 12.29 7.78 -2.65
CA GLY A 93 11.12 8.59 -3.03
C GLY A 93 10.04 8.72 -1.96
N THR A 94 10.41 8.57 -0.67
CA THR A 94 9.53 8.75 0.50
C THR A 94 10.34 9.46 1.61
N GLY A 95 9.72 10.31 2.43
CA GLY A 95 10.45 11.01 3.49
C GLY A 95 9.65 12.08 4.24
N HIS A 96 10.35 12.93 4.99
CA HIS A 96 9.73 14.09 5.64
C HIS A 96 9.32 15.14 4.59
N THR A 97 8.03 15.49 4.60
CA THR A 97 7.37 16.45 3.69
C THR A 97 6.58 17.53 4.45
N THR A 98 5.88 17.14 5.51
CA THR A 98 4.95 18.01 6.26
C THR A 98 5.60 18.71 7.45
N ALA A 99 5.67 20.04 7.44
CA ALA A 99 6.19 20.82 8.57
C ALA A 99 5.21 20.89 9.75
N ILE A 100 3.92 21.06 9.48
CA ILE A 100 2.85 21.21 10.48
C ILE A 100 1.75 20.18 10.25
N ASN A 101 1.37 19.45 11.30
CA ASN A 101 0.18 18.59 11.28
C ASN A 101 -0.82 18.97 12.38
N GLY A 102 -2.05 19.28 11.97
CA GLY A 102 -3.20 19.57 12.84
C GLY A 102 -4.34 18.56 12.74
N GLN A 103 -4.09 17.37 12.19
CA GLN A 103 -5.09 16.31 12.01
C GLN A 103 -5.22 15.39 13.25
N CYS A 104 -4.70 15.80 14.41
CA CYS A 104 -4.78 14.99 15.64
C CYS A 104 -6.23 14.72 16.07
N ALA A 105 -6.43 13.67 16.87
CA ALA A 105 -7.75 13.16 17.27
C ALA A 105 -8.66 14.17 18.01
N ASN A 106 -8.09 15.25 18.57
CA ASN A 106 -8.86 16.40 19.05
C ASN A 106 -8.04 17.70 18.88
N CYS A 107 -7.84 18.09 17.62
CA CYS A 107 -7.24 19.35 17.21
C CYS A 107 -8.30 20.38 16.76
N THR A 108 -9.51 20.33 17.32
CA THR A 108 -10.56 21.32 17.01
C THR A 108 -10.16 22.72 17.49
N GLY A 109 -10.30 23.72 16.62
CA GLY A 109 -9.99 25.12 16.92
C GLY A 109 -8.51 25.51 16.88
N VAL A 110 -7.59 24.61 16.48
CA VAL A 110 -6.14 24.94 16.44
C VAL A 110 -5.81 25.92 15.31
N ARG A 111 -4.73 26.71 15.50
CA ARG A 111 -4.39 27.84 14.61
C ARG A 111 -2.91 27.86 14.25
N LEU A 112 -2.60 27.93 12.96
CA LEU A 112 -1.27 28.19 12.44
C LEU A 112 -1.23 29.63 11.93
N ARG A 113 -0.36 30.48 12.49
CA ARG A 113 -0.46 31.93 12.28
C ARG A 113 0.91 32.59 12.13
N ASN A 114 1.07 33.48 11.15
CA ASN A 114 2.25 34.36 11.07
C ASN A 114 3.60 33.59 11.11
N VAL A 115 3.76 32.56 10.27
CA VAL A 115 5.00 31.77 10.13
C VAL A 115 5.33 31.55 8.65
N GLN A 116 6.56 31.20 8.34
CA GLN A 116 6.97 30.74 7.02
C GLN A 116 7.26 29.23 7.07
N ILE A 117 6.98 28.51 5.99
CA ILE A 117 7.19 27.08 5.84
C ILE A 117 7.85 26.82 4.49
N ASN A 118 9.11 26.40 4.56
CA ASN A 118 9.91 26.01 3.40
C ASN A 118 9.98 24.47 3.36
N GLY A 119 9.39 23.87 2.31
CA GLY A 119 9.41 22.42 2.12
C GLY A 119 10.78 21.88 1.69
N THR A 120 11.67 22.72 1.15
CA THR A 120 13.00 22.37 0.61
C THR A 120 13.00 21.22 -0.40
N ARG A 121 12.02 21.21 -1.31
CA ARG A 121 12.07 20.31 -2.48
C ARG A 121 13.23 20.66 -3.43
N GLY A 122 13.61 21.93 -3.53
CA GLY A 122 14.83 22.37 -4.21
C GLY A 122 14.93 21.95 -5.68
N GLY A 123 13.79 21.83 -6.38
CA GLY A 123 13.72 21.34 -7.76
C GLY A 123 13.91 19.82 -7.94
N ALA A 124 13.97 19.04 -6.87
CA ALA A 124 13.93 17.57 -6.95
C ALA A 124 12.54 17.06 -7.43
N PRO A 125 12.44 15.81 -7.91
CA PRO A 125 11.14 15.17 -8.12
C PRO A 125 10.30 15.12 -6.83
N PRO A 126 8.95 15.12 -6.92
CA PRO A 126 8.09 15.01 -5.75
C PRO A 126 8.27 13.64 -5.08
N ILE A 127 8.07 13.59 -3.76
CA ILE A 127 8.17 12.36 -2.96
C ILE A 127 6.86 12.03 -2.26
N ASN A 128 6.66 10.74 -1.97
CA ASN A 128 5.49 10.27 -1.25
C ASN A 128 5.46 10.85 0.17
N GLY A 129 4.39 11.59 0.48
CA GLY A 129 4.18 12.27 1.76
C GLY A 129 2.94 13.17 1.72
N GLY A 130 2.74 13.97 2.76
CA GLY A 130 1.68 14.97 2.83
C GLY A 130 2.09 16.31 2.22
N ALA A 131 1.19 17.28 2.31
CA ALA A 131 1.47 18.69 2.05
C ALA A 131 2.45 19.28 3.06
N ASN A 132 3.02 20.46 2.78
CA ASN A 132 3.79 21.25 3.76
C ASN A 132 3.00 21.50 5.08
N ILE A 133 1.69 21.72 4.95
CA ILE A 133 0.74 21.94 6.04
C ILE A 133 -0.40 20.93 5.89
N GLU A 134 -0.58 20.02 6.85
CA GLU A 134 -1.66 19.02 6.87
C GLU A 134 -2.63 19.34 8.01
N MET A 135 -3.81 19.85 7.68
CA MET A 135 -4.83 20.29 8.64
C MET A 135 -6.18 19.60 8.33
N GLY A 136 -7.23 19.90 9.08
CA GLY A 136 -8.54 19.25 8.97
C GLY A 136 -8.58 17.91 9.71
N GLY A 137 -8.97 16.85 9.00
CA GLY A 137 -9.18 15.53 9.59
C GLY A 137 -10.50 15.47 10.38
N ALA A 138 -10.54 14.79 11.53
CA ALA A 138 -11.76 14.66 12.34
C ALA A 138 -12.09 15.91 13.19
N ASN A 139 -11.77 17.10 12.69
CA ASN A 139 -11.72 18.35 13.46
C ASN A 139 -12.61 19.46 12.88
N SER A 140 -12.81 20.53 13.65
CA SER A 140 -13.54 21.71 13.17
C SER A 140 -12.89 23.02 13.59
N ASN A 141 -13.31 24.13 12.98
CA ASN A 141 -12.97 25.50 13.38
C ASN A 141 -11.46 25.82 13.36
N GLN A 142 -10.67 25.09 12.58
CA GLN A 142 -9.23 25.31 12.45
C GLN A 142 -8.91 26.53 11.59
N LEU A 143 -7.79 27.19 11.86
CA LEU A 143 -7.36 28.42 11.18
C LEU A 143 -5.93 28.30 10.64
N VAL A 144 -5.72 28.76 9.41
CA VAL A 144 -4.39 29.06 8.84
C VAL A 144 -4.42 30.49 8.32
N GLU A 145 -3.61 31.40 8.89
CA GLU A 145 -3.54 32.79 8.43
C GLU A 145 -2.17 33.47 8.53
N TYR A 146 -1.88 34.39 7.61
CA TYR A 146 -0.59 35.09 7.51
C TYR A 146 0.62 34.15 7.39
N VAL A 147 0.40 32.90 6.95
CA VAL A 147 1.44 31.90 6.71
C VAL A 147 2.00 32.08 5.31
N HIS A 148 3.32 31.96 5.15
CA HIS A 148 3.95 31.76 3.84
C HIS A 148 4.32 30.29 3.67
N SER A 149 3.80 29.56 2.68
CA SER A 149 4.14 28.14 2.43
C SER A 149 4.61 27.91 1.00
N PHE A 150 5.83 27.36 0.83
CA PHE A 150 6.47 27.23 -0.49
C PHE A 150 7.40 26.01 -0.62
N ASP A 151 7.81 25.71 -1.86
CA ASP A 151 8.74 24.63 -2.27
C ASP A 151 8.42 23.23 -1.66
N PRO A 152 7.17 22.74 -1.78
CA PRO A 152 6.71 21.55 -1.08
C PRO A 152 7.30 20.26 -1.66
N ARG A 153 7.90 19.41 -0.81
CA ARG A 153 8.43 18.09 -1.20
C ARG A 153 7.34 17.11 -1.65
N GLY A 154 6.15 17.25 -1.08
CA GLY A 154 4.97 16.49 -1.46
C GLY A 154 4.22 17.11 -2.64
N TRP A 155 2.90 17.00 -2.60
CA TRP A 155 1.97 17.34 -3.68
C TRP A 155 1.23 18.68 -3.47
N SER A 156 1.41 19.36 -2.34
CA SER A 156 0.69 20.60 -2.02
C SER A 156 1.43 21.47 -0.98
N CYS A 157 1.28 22.80 -1.07
CA CYS A 157 1.71 23.74 -0.04
C CYS A 157 0.80 23.76 1.20
N LEU A 158 -0.48 23.41 1.07
CA LEU A 158 -1.45 23.44 2.17
C LEU A 158 -2.64 22.54 1.87
N HIS A 159 -2.88 21.55 2.72
CA HIS A 159 -4.03 20.65 2.62
C HIS A 159 -4.93 20.71 3.86
N ILE A 160 -6.23 20.93 3.64
CA ILE A 160 -7.28 20.78 4.66
C ILE A 160 -8.10 19.53 4.34
N ALA A 161 -7.72 18.41 4.97
CA ALA A 161 -8.31 17.10 4.74
C ALA A 161 -9.75 16.96 5.25
N GLU A 162 -10.55 16.15 4.55
CA GLU A 162 -11.93 15.77 4.89
C GLU A 162 -12.04 14.89 6.14
N GLY A 163 -10.96 14.17 6.48
CA GLY A 163 -10.94 13.18 7.55
C GLY A 163 -11.74 11.93 7.20
N SER A 164 -12.82 11.68 7.95
CA SER A 164 -13.84 10.67 7.61
C SER A 164 -15.12 11.35 7.09
N LEU A 165 -14.95 12.30 6.16
CA LEU A 165 -16.00 13.22 5.69
C LEU A 165 -16.64 14.02 6.85
N ASN A 166 -15.83 14.33 7.86
CA ASN A 166 -16.27 14.94 9.12
C ASN A 166 -15.44 16.17 9.54
N CYS A 167 -14.44 16.58 8.76
CA CYS A 167 -13.90 17.94 8.87
C CYS A 167 -15.00 18.97 8.63
N ASN A 168 -15.01 20.09 9.36
CA ASN A 168 -16.04 21.11 9.19
C ASN A 168 -15.57 22.53 9.56
N ASN A 169 -15.95 23.54 8.77
CA ASN A 169 -15.72 24.96 9.07
C ASN A 169 -14.24 25.30 9.35
N ALA A 170 -13.33 24.89 8.45
CA ALA A 170 -11.95 25.37 8.47
C ALA A 170 -11.84 26.76 7.82
N THR A 171 -10.83 27.55 8.18
CA THR A 171 -10.56 28.86 7.57
C THR A 171 -9.10 28.97 7.13
N VAL A 172 -8.88 29.29 5.86
CA VAL A 172 -7.57 29.55 5.25
C VAL A 172 -7.62 30.97 4.69
N GLN A 173 -6.99 31.94 5.38
CA GLN A 173 -7.12 33.35 5.00
C GLN A 173 -5.85 34.17 5.09
N ASN A 174 -5.70 35.15 4.18
CA ASN A 174 -4.58 36.10 4.19
C ASN A 174 -3.18 35.42 4.17
N ASN A 175 -3.04 34.27 3.50
CA ASN A 175 -1.77 33.53 3.40
C ASN A 175 -1.04 33.83 2.08
N ASP A 176 0.27 33.73 2.10
CA ASP A 176 1.14 33.74 0.93
C ASP A 176 1.46 32.28 0.56
N ILE A 177 1.22 31.86 -0.67
CA ILE A 177 1.34 30.44 -1.07
C ILE A 177 2.13 30.34 -2.36
N GLY A 178 3.13 29.46 -2.35
CA GLY A 178 3.97 29.13 -3.50
C GLY A 178 5.29 29.91 -3.57
N PRO A 179 6.16 29.60 -4.55
CA PRO A 179 5.94 28.65 -5.65
C PRO A 179 5.73 27.21 -5.19
N ALA A 180 4.91 26.46 -5.93
CA ALA A 180 4.59 25.06 -5.63
C ALA A 180 4.80 24.18 -6.86
N GLY A 181 5.71 23.21 -6.74
CA GLY A 181 6.06 22.27 -7.80
C GLY A 181 6.90 22.87 -8.93
N SER A 182 6.95 22.20 -10.08
CA SER A 182 7.60 22.68 -11.30
C SER A 182 6.90 22.15 -12.55
N ASP A 183 7.06 22.86 -13.67
CA ASP A 183 6.47 22.57 -14.98
C ASP A 183 6.83 21.20 -15.57
N LEU A 184 7.87 20.56 -15.05
CA LEU A 184 8.31 19.25 -15.50
C LEU A 184 7.18 18.24 -15.34
N PHE A 185 7.05 17.34 -16.33
CA PHE A 185 5.94 16.39 -16.36
C PHE A 185 5.91 15.50 -15.10
N GLN A 186 4.74 15.44 -14.43
CA GLN A 186 4.53 14.78 -13.14
C GLN A 186 5.37 15.34 -11.97
N GLN A 187 5.76 16.62 -12.04
CA GLN A 187 6.45 17.34 -10.96
C GLN A 187 5.62 18.48 -10.34
N TRP A 188 4.34 18.54 -10.69
CA TRP A 188 3.43 19.59 -10.25
C TRP A 188 3.10 19.49 -8.75
N ALA A 189 2.56 20.57 -8.19
CA ALA A 189 1.98 20.61 -6.84
C ALA A 189 0.92 21.72 -6.74
N ASP A 190 -0.02 21.52 -5.80
CA ASP A 190 -1.07 22.47 -5.45
C ASP A 190 -0.54 23.65 -4.62
N GLY A 191 -1.22 24.79 -4.76
CA GLY A 191 -1.17 25.87 -3.77
C GLY A 191 -2.00 25.53 -2.52
N ILE A 192 -3.33 25.50 -2.68
CA ILE A 192 -4.29 25.20 -1.60
C ILE A 192 -5.19 24.03 -2.00
N SER A 193 -5.16 22.96 -1.22
CA SER A 193 -5.98 21.75 -1.39
C SER A 193 -7.04 21.70 -0.29
N MET A 194 -8.33 21.76 -0.65
CA MET A 194 -9.44 21.90 0.31
C MET A 194 -10.50 20.81 0.11
N ALA A 195 -10.57 19.87 1.06
CA ALA A 195 -11.53 18.77 1.10
C ALA A 195 -12.54 18.90 2.28
N CYS A 196 -12.43 19.95 3.08
CA CYS A 196 -13.22 20.15 4.30
C CYS A 196 -14.50 20.97 4.05
N GLN A 197 -15.68 20.42 4.37
CA GLN A 197 -16.98 21.06 4.16
C GLN A 197 -17.22 22.33 5.00
N ASN A 198 -18.11 23.19 4.51
CA ASN A 198 -18.55 24.46 5.12
C ASN A 198 -17.39 25.40 5.50
N SER A 199 -16.26 25.30 4.79
CA SER A 199 -15.02 26.03 5.07
C SER A 199 -14.94 27.37 4.33
N LEU A 200 -13.89 28.14 4.61
CA LEU A 200 -13.63 29.45 4.00
C LEU A 200 -12.18 29.57 3.54
N VAL A 201 -11.97 29.77 2.24
CA VAL A 201 -10.66 30.09 1.63
C VAL A 201 -10.74 31.51 1.08
N ARG A 202 -10.06 32.49 1.69
CA ARG A 202 -10.20 33.90 1.26
C ARG A 202 -8.97 34.76 1.38
N ASN A 203 -8.87 35.79 0.54
CA ASN A 203 -7.81 36.79 0.57
C ASN A 203 -6.38 36.21 0.49
N ASN A 204 -6.21 34.95 0.03
CA ASN A 204 -4.89 34.34 -0.08
C ASN A 204 -4.23 34.78 -1.40
N MET A 205 -2.91 34.88 -1.38
CA MET A 205 -2.06 35.25 -2.51
C MET A 205 -1.29 34.00 -2.94
N ILE A 206 -1.64 33.43 -4.10
CA ILE A 206 -1.06 32.17 -4.60
C ILE A 206 -0.23 32.45 -5.87
N ASN A 207 1.09 32.32 -5.75
CA ASN A 207 2.08 32.61 -6.81
C ASN A 207 2.75 31.32 -7.31
N ASN A 208 2.82 31.13 -8.63
CA ASN A 208 3.50 30.00 -9.28
C ASN A 208 3.19 28.60 -8.70
N PRO A 209 1.92 28.25 -8.39
CA PRO A 209 1.53 26.84 -8.29
C PRO A 209 1.60 26.19 -9.67
N THR A 210 1.54 24.87 -9.73
CA THR A 210 1.69 24.13 -11.01
C THR A 210 0.57 23.14 -11.30
N ASP A 211 -0.04 22.52 -10.28
CA ASP A 211 -1.18 21.60 -10.45
C ASP A 211 -2.50 22.39 -10.37
N GLY A 212 -3.05 22.60 -9.16
CA GLY A 212 -4.09 23.58 -8.91
C GLY A 212 -3.65 24.76 -8.03
N GLY A 213 -4.08 25.98 -8.37
CA GLY A 213 -3.90 27.14 -7.48
C GLY A 213 -4.75 27.01 -6.22
N ILE A 214 -6.03 26.69 -6.40
CA ILE A 214 -6.93 26.21 -5.34
C ILE A 214 -7.69 24.99 -5.87
N VAL A 215 -7.48 23.81 -5.28
CA VAL A 215 -8.24 22.59 -5.59
C VAL A 215 -9.32 22.35 -4.55
N LEU A 216 -10.56 22.25 -5.01
CA LEU A 216 -11.70 21.86 -4.19
C LEU A 216 -12.00 20.39 -4.43
N PHE A 217 -11.64 19.54 -3.47
CA PHE A 217 -11.93 18.11 -3.48
C PHE A 217 -13.39 17.87 -3.05
N GLY A 218 -14.35 18.36 -3.85
CA GLY A 218 -15.79 18.22 -3.61
C GLY A 218 -16.26 18.67 -2.22
N ALA A 219 -15.76 19.79 -1.68
CA ALA A 219 -16.02 20.16 -0.28
C ALA A 219 -17.35 20.93 -0.09
N PRO A 220 -18.51 20.31 0.22
CA PRO A 220 -19.81 20.97 0.15
C PRO A 220 -19.93 22.15 1.12
N GLY A 221 -20.69 23.17 0.73
CA GLY A 221 -20.91 24.40 1.52
C GLY A 221 -19.71 25.35 1.64
N THR A 222 -18.54 25.00 1.10
CA THR A 222 -17.30 25.79 1.23
C THR A 222 -17.28 27.03 0.33
N ARG A 223 -16.74 28.14 0.85
CA ARG A 223 -16.57 29.41 0.15
C ARG A 223 -15.12 29.63 -0.24
N VAL A 224 -14.90 30.03 -1.50
CA VAL A 224 -13.60 30.49 -2.03
C VAL A 224 -13.79 31.91 -2.53
N GLU A 225 -13.36 32.91 -1.77
CA GLU A 225 -13.69 34.32 -2.04
C GLU A 225 -12.51 35.31 -1.95
N ASN A 226 -12.40 36.19 -2.94
CA ASN A 226 -11.39 37.26 -3.02
C ASN A 226 -9.91 36.80 -2.95
N ASN A 227 -9.58 35.56 -3.38
CA ASN A 227 -8.19 35.11 -3.50
C ASN A 227 -7.56 35.62 -4.81
N THR A 228 -6.24 35.82 -4.84
CA THR A 228 -5.48 36.15 -6.05
C THR A 228 -4.56 35.00 -6.41
N ILE A 229 -4.69 34.46 -7.61
CA ILE A 229 -3.85 33.39 -8.16
C ILE A 229 -3.11 33.95 -9.38
N TRP A 230 -1.79 33.80 -9.44
CA TRP A 230 -1.03 34.22 -10.62
C TRP A 230 0.21 33.36 -10.88
N VAL A 231 0.74 33.52 -12.10
CA VAL A 231 1.93 32.82 -12.60
C VAL A 231 2.92 33.80 -13.22
N GLU A 232 4.21 33.52 -13.07
CA GLU A 232 5.31 34.35 -13.56
C GLU A 232 6.42 33.51 -14.23
N THR A 233 6.73 32.34 -13.67
CA THR A 233 7.79 31.42 -14.13
C THR A 233 7.33 29.98 -14.32
N ASN A 234 6.13 29.62 -13.83
CA ASN A 234 5.58 28.27 -13.87
C ASN A 234 4.23 28.23 -14.60
N THR A 235 4.04 27.28 -15.51
CA THR A 235 2.77 26.94 -16.17
C THR A 235 1.86 26.20 -15.19
N LEU A 236 0.71 26.79 -14.91
CA LEU A 236 -0.31 26.20 -14.04
C LEU A 236 -1.33 25.41 -14.86
N LEU A 237 -1.61 24.16 -14.49
CA LEU A 237 -2.68 23.38 -15.12
C LEU A 237 -4.07 24.01 -14.84
N GLY A 238 -4.32 24.48 -13.61
CA GLY A 238 -5.64 24.97 -13.19
C GLY A 238 -5.60 26.08 -12.15
N GLY A 239 -6.28 27.20 -12.39
CA GLY A 239 -6.41 28.27 -11.40
C GLY A 239 -7.23 27.81 -10.20
N ILE A 240 -8.54 27.59 -10.40
CA ILE A 240 -9.43 26.99 -9.39
C ILE A 240 -10.07 25.72 -9.96
N ASN A 241 -9.86 24.58 -9.28
CA ASN A 241 -10.30 23.27 -9.75
C ASN A 241 -11.51 22.76 -8.95
N MET A 242 -12.57 22.41 -9.67
CA MET A 242 -13.82 21.79 -9.17
C MET A 242 -14.08 20.48 -9.94
N VAL A 243 -13.02 19.66 -10.06
CA VAL A 243 -12.94 18.52 -10.98
C VAL A 243 -13.03 17.16 -10.28
N ASP A 244 -12.75 17.12 -8.98
CA ASP A 244 -12.58 15.88 -8.22
C ASP A 244 -13.89 15.20 -7.81
N VAL A 245 -14.01 13.92 -8.17
CA VAL A 245 -15.11 13.06 -7.71
C VAL A 245 -14.85 12.53 -6.30
N SER A 246 -13.58 12.33 -5.92
CA SER A 246 -13.23 11.89 -4.56
C SER A 246 -12.84 13.10 -3.68
N PRO A 247 -13.10 13.06 -2.35
CA PRO A 247 -13.70 11.97 -1.58
C PRO A 247 -15.25 12.07 -1.46
N TRP A 248 -15.85 13.21 -1.81
CA TRP A 248 -17.28 13.50 -1.58
C TRP A 248 -18.25 13.03 -2.69
N SER A 249 -17.84 12.07 -3.53
CA SER A 249 -18.62 11.57 -4.69
C SER A 249 -19.06 12.68 -5.68
N GLY A 250 -18.24 13.72 -5.85
CA GLY A 250 -18.52 14.88 -6.71
C GLY A 250 -19.57 15.85 -6.16
N ASP A 251 -19.85 15.84 -4.86
CA ASP A 251 -20.81 16.76 -4.25
C ASP A 251 -20.22 18.17 -4.02
N TYR A 252 -20.58 19.11 -4.89
CA TYR A 252 -20.19 20.52 -4.77
C TYR A 252 -21.38 21.41 -4.36
N LYS A 253 -22.46 20.83 -3.81
CA LYS A 253 -23.64 21.60 -3.37
C LYS A 253 -23.27 22.65 -2.32
N GLY A 254 -23.74 23.88 -2.54
CA GLY A 254 -23.46 25.01 -1.66
C GLY A 254 -22.03 25.56 -1.74
N VAL A 255 -21.16 25.00 -2.60
CA VAL A 255 -19.85 25.58 -2.87
C VAL A 255 -20.00 26.88 -3.64
N VAL A 256 -19.30 27.93 -3.20
CA VAL A 256 -19.32 29.24 -3.84
C VAL A 256 -17.90 29.72 -4.11
N VAL A 257 -17.50 29.78 -5.37
CA VAL A 257 -16.25 30.38 -5.86
C VAL A 257 -16.58 31.77 -6.40
N THR A 258 -16.25 32.84 -5.66
CA THR A 258 -16.67 34.20 -6.03
C THR A 258 -15.60 35.28 -5.86
N ASN A 259 -15.59 36.27 -6.75
CA ASN A 259 -14.71 37.46 -6.67
C ASN A 259 -13.20 37.16 -6.69
N ASN A 260 -12.76 35.96 -7.06
CA ASN A 260 -11.34 35.64 -7.12
C ASN A 260 -10.70 36.25 -8.36
N THR A 261 -9.44 36.66 -8.26
CA THR A 261 -8.63 37.19 -9.36
C THR A 261 -7.67 36.12 -9.83
N ILE A 262 -7.68 35.79 -11.11
CA ILE A 262 -6.81 34.77 -11.71
C ILE A 262 -6.05 35.41 -12.86
N ALA A 263 -4.73 35.51 -12.74
CA ALA A 263 -3.86 36.21 -13.68
C ALA A 263 -2.88 35.23 -14.34
N GLY A 264 -3.13 34.93 -15.62
CA GLY A 264 -2.22 34.17 -16.48
C GLY A 264 -0.97 34.96 -16.86
N GLY A 265 -0.07 34.34 -17.63
CA GLY A 265 1.20 34.95 -18.01
C GLY A 265 1.02 36.25 -18.81
N PHE A 266 1.90 37.23 -18.56
CA PHE A 266 1.98 38.48 -19.31
C PHE A 266 3.26 38.52 -20.17
N ALA A 267 3.32 39.43 -21.14
CA ALA A 267 4.53 39.62 -21.94
C ALA A 267 5.69 40.15 -21.08
N SER A 268 6.88 39.60 -21.26
CA SER A 268 8.15 40.04 -20.65
C SER A 268 9.04 40.84 -21.61
N SER A 269 8.66 40.92 -22.89
CA SER A 269 9.20 41.93 -23.81
C SER A 269 8.84 43.35 -23.34
N PRO A 270 9.61 44.39 -23.71
CA PRO A 270 9.21 45.78 -23.49
C PRO A 270 7.89 46.11 -24.21
N ASP A 271 7.00 46.85 -23.54
CA ASP A 271 5.84 47.49 -24.16
C ASP A 271 6.29 48.78 -24.88
N ASP A 272 6.02 48.87 -26.19
CA ASP A 272 6.33 50.05 -27.01
C ASP A 272 5.14 51.01 -27.19
N GLY A 273 3.99 50.68 -26.60
CA GLY A 273 2.72 51.42 -26.69
C GLY A 273 1.99 51.25 -28.03
N SER A 274 2.48 50.41 -28.94
CA SER A 274 1.89 50.18 -30.27
C SER A 274 1.29 48.78 -30.42
N ALA A 275 1.89 47.77 -29.80
CA ALA A 275 1.41 46.39 -29.81
C ALA A 275 0.57 46.07 -28.56
N THR A 276 -0.44 45.21 -28.70
CA THR A 276 -1.22 44.68 -27.56
C THR A 276 -0.65 43.38 -27.01
N LYS A 277 0.32 42.76 -27.69
CA LYS A 277 0.94 41.49 -27.29
C LYS A 277 2.42 41.47 -27.60
N GLY A 278 3.14 40.63 -26.86
CA GLY A 278 4.57 40.37 -27.03
C GLY A 278 4.95 38.97 -26.55
N THR A 279 6.24 38.72 -26.38
CA THR A 279 6.79 37.43 -25.97
C THR A 279 6.83 37.29 -24.44
N ASN A 280 6.59 36.10 -23.91
CA ASN A 280 6.99 35.72 -22.54
C ASN A 280 8.24 34.84 -22.62
N ASN A 281 9.27 35.12 -21.81
CA ASN A 281 10.57 34.44 -21.87
C ASN A 281 10.53 33.00 -21.31
N GLU A 282 9.55 32.71 -20.46
CA GLU A 282 9.34 31.43 -19.77
C GLU A 282 8.19 30.61 -20.43
N ASP A 283 7.62 31.12 -21.53
CA ASP A 283 6.40 30.63 -22.21
C ASP A 283 5.16 30.46 -21.28
N VAL A 284 5.10 31.09 -20.10
CA VAL A 284 4.12 30.78 -19.03
C VAL A 284 2.65 31.06 -19.38
N VAL A 285 1.75 30.12 -19.06
CA VAL A 285 0.28 30.27 -19.15
C VAL A 285 -0.46 29.58 -17.98
N ILE A 286 -1.73 29.92 -17.76
CA ILE A 286 -2.66 29.07 -16.99
C ILE A 286 -3.51 28.28 -17.99
N LYS A 287 -3.48 26.94 -17.97
CA LYS A 287 -4.20 26.16 -18.98
C LYS A 287 -5.71 26.30 -18.84
N ILE A 288 -6.25 26.14 -17.62
CA ILE A 288 -7.66 26.37 -17.32
C ILE A 288 -7.79 27.34 -16.14
N GLY A 289 -8.39 28.52 -16.32
CA GLY A 289 -8.56 29.49 -15.22
C GLY A 289 -9.49 28.95 -14.11
N ILE A 290 -10.66 28.44 -14.47
CA ILE A 290 -11.52 27.65 -13.58
C ILE A 290 -11.97 26.37 -14.29
N ALA A 291 -11.66 25.21 -13.72
CA ALA A 291 -11.98 23.89 -14.27
C ALA A 291 -13.15 23.26 -13.50
N ILE A 292 -14.21 22.81 -14.20
CA ILE A 292 -15.46 22.35 -13.58
C ILE A 292 -15.90 20.99 -14.15
N GLY A 293 -15.93 19.99 -13.27
CA GLY A 293 -16.28 18.59 -13.59
C GLY A 293 -15.07 17.75 -14.05
N PRO A 294 -15.05 16.43 -13.77
CA PRO A 294 -13.85 15.61 -13.93
C PRO A 294 -13.30 15.53 -15.35
N ARG A 295 -14.15 15.65 -16.39
CA ARG A 295 -13.69 15.48 -17.77
C ARG A 295 -12.78 16.60 -18.24
N THR A 296 -12.87 17.81 -17.66
CA THR A 296 -11.93 18.90 -18.00
C THR A 296 -10.50 18.62 -17.55
N TRP A 297 -10.28 17.61 -16.71
CA TRP A 297 -8.99 17.31 -16.07
C TRP A 297 -8.48 15.90 -16.40
N PHE A 298 -9.33 14.90 -16.18
CA PHE A 298 -9.03 13.46 -16.29
C PHE A 298 -9.59 12.83 -17.58
N GLY A 299 -10.29 13.60 -18.41
CA GLY A 299 -11.00 13.11 -19.58
C GLY A 299 -11.92 11.92 -19.26
N PRO A 300 -11.92 10.84 -20.06
CA PRO A 300 -12.86 9.74 -19.92
C PRO A 300 -12.55 8.78 -18.76
N GLU A 301 -11.49 9.00 -17.96
CA GLU A 301 -11.06 8.09 -16.88
C GLU A 301 -12.19 7.78 -15.89
N TYR A 302 -12.95 8.80 -15.48
CA TYR A 302 -14.09 8.66 -14.58
C TYR A 302 -15.42 8.34 -15.29
N ALA A 303 -15.37 7.97 -16.57
CA ALA A 303 -16.48 7.52 -17.43
C ALA A 303 -17.74 8.41 -17.42
N ASN A 304 -18.68 8.11 -16.53
CA ASN A 304 -19.99 8.77 -16.40
C ASN A 304 -20.16 9.52 -15.07
N ASN A 305 -19.10 9.70 -14.27
CA ASN A 305 -19.18 10.49 -13.04
C ASN A 305 -19.32 11.97 -13.38
N VAL A 306 -20.18 12.67 -12.65
CA VAL A 306 -20.58 14.06 -12.91
C VAL A 306 -20.54 14.84 -11.61
N SER A 307 -19.76 15.93 -11.56
CA SER A 307 -19.76 16.85 -10.41
C SER A 307 -21.14 17.52 -10.29
N THR A 308 -21.69 17.59 -9.09
CA THR A 308 -23.10 17.95 -8.85
C THR A 308 -23.26 19.13 -7.91
N GLY A 309 -23.90 20.20 -8.39
CA GLY A 309 -24.13 21.44 -7.65
C GLY A 309 -22.91 22.35 -7.61
N GLY A 310 -23.10 23.64 -7.32
CA GLY A 310 -21.99 24.59 -7.13
C GLY A 310 -22.21 25.91 -7.86
N THR A 311 -21.52 26.95 -7.41
CA THR A 311 -21.75 28.33 -7.84
C THR A 311 -20.42 29.04 -8.09
N VAL A 312 -20.22 29.56 -9.29
CA VAL A 312 -18.99 30.24 -9.73
C VAL A 312 -19.36 31.61 -10.32
N LEU A 313 -19.10 32.69 -9.57
CA LEU A 313 -19.63 34.03 -9.87
C LEU A 313 -18.58 35.14 -9.76
N ASN A 314 -18.67 36.19 -10.56
CA ASN A 314 -17.90 37.44 -10.36
C ASN A 314 -16.36 37.26 -10.35
N ASN A 315 -15.82 36.14 -10.81
CA ASN A 315 -14.38 35.91 -10.85
C ASN A 315 -13.76 36.67 -12.04
N GLN A 316 -12.56 37.20 -11.82
CA GLN A 316 -11.85 38.10 -12.73
C GLN A 316 -10.66 37.38 -13.35
N LEU A 317 -10.56 37.37 -14.68
CA LEU A 317 -9.48 36.67 -15.40
C LEU A 317 -8.68 37.65 -16.27
N SER A 318 -7.37 37.67 -16.14
CA SER A 318 -6.45 38.53 -16.92
C SER A 318 -5.20 37.75 -17.37
N GLY A 319 -4.46 38.24 -18.37
CA GLY A 319 -3.26 37.53 -18.85
C GLY A 319 -3.52 36.42 -19.89
N ALA A 320 -2.54 35.54 -20.08
CA ALA A 320 -2.59 34.45 -21.05
C ALA A 320 -3.09 33.13 -20.44
N PHE A 321 -4.13 32.57 -21.05
CA PHE A 321 -4.71 31.26 -20.74
C PHE A 321 -4.69 30.35 -21.97
N SER A 322 -5.04 29.07 -21.82
CA SER A 322 -5.65 28.31 -22.92
C SER A 322 -7.18 28.36 -22.86
N TYR A 323 -7.75 28.20 -21.68
CA TYR A 323 -9.19 28.31 -21.41
C TYR A 323 -9.42 29.14 -20.16
N GLY A 324 -10.30 30.14 -20.20
CA GLY A 324 -10.62 30.96 -19.03
C GLY A 324 -11.47 30.18 -18.02
N ILE A 325 -12.63 29.68 -18.44
CA ILE A 325 -13.42 28.69 -17.68
C ILE A 325 -13.75 27.54 -18.62
N ALA A 326 -13.64 26.30 -18.12
CA ALA A 326 -14.07 25.12 -18.86
C ALA A 326 -15.00 24.24 -18.02
N MET A 327 -16.05 23.71 -18.64
CA MET A 327 -17.07 22.87 -18.01
C MET A 327 -17.25 21.56 -18.80
N SER A 328 -17.12 20.41 -18.14
CA SER A 328 -17.37 19.09 -18.73
C SER A 328 -17.59 18.03 -17.65
N SER A 329 -18.64 17.20 -17.80
CA SER A 329 -19.14 16.29 -16.76
C SER A 329 -19.61 17.02 -15.49
N ALA A 330 -20.48 18.02 -15.66
CA ALA A 330 -21.04 18.82 -14.57
C ALA A 330 -22.59 18.89 -14.62
N THR A 331 -23.25 18.90 -13.46
CA THR A 331 -24.71 19.07 -13.38
C THR A 331 -25.15 20.02 -12.28
N ASN A 332 -26.21 20.78 -12.53
CA ASN A 332 -26.84 21.71 -11.59
C ASN A 332 -25.86 22.78 -11.02
N PHE A 333 -24.87 23.20 -11.83
CA PHE A 333 -23.98 24.33 -11.53
C PHE A 333 -24.60 25.67 -11.97
N THR A 334 -24.20 26.76 -11.31
CA THR A 334 -24.45 28.14 -11.76
C THR A 334 -23.13 28.84 -12.00
N VAL A 335 -22.85 29.25 -13.25
CA VAL A 335 -21.59 29.86 -13.68
C VAL A 335 -21.88 31.14 -14.47
N GLU A 336 -21.94 32.27 -13.78
CA GLU A 336 -22.45 33.53 -14.32
C GLU A 336 -21.63 34.74 -13.86
N ASN A 337 -21.63 35.83 -14.64
CA ASN A 337 -20.97 37.10 -14.28
C ASN A 337 -19.46 36.98 -14.02
N ASN A 338 -18.78 35.95 -14.54
CA ASN A 338 -17.31 35.88 -14.55
C ASN A 338 -16.81 36.64 -15.78
N PHE A 339 -15.75 37.44 -15.66
CA PHE A 339 -15.37 38.36 -16.73
C PHE A 339 -13.86 38.50 -16.92
N LEU A 340 -13.49 38.80 -18.16
CA LEU A 340 -12.11 39.10 -18.53
C LEU A 340 -11.80 40.56 -18.18
N VAL A 341 -10.63 40.80 -17.59
CA VAL A 341 -10.20 42.11 -17.10
C VAL A 341 -8.94 42.56 -17.83
N GLY A 342 -9.01 43.75 -18.44
CA GLY A 342 -7.91 44.30 -19.22
C GLY A 342 -7.62 43.46 -20.47
N ASN A 343 -6.33 43.20 -20.69
CA ASN A 343 -5.83 42.52 -21.87
C ASN A 343 -5.64 41.02 -21.58
N THR A 344 -6.14 40.16 -22.48
CA THR A 344 -6.15 38.70 -22.34
C THR A 344 -5.78 38.00 -23.64
N SER A 345 -5.25 36.79 -23.53
CA SER A 345 -5.09 35.91 -24.69
C SER A 345 -5.48 34.47 -24.37
N PHE A 346 -6.03 33.79 -25.38
CA PHE A 346 -6.35 32.36 -25.33
C PHE A 346 -5.50 31.67 -26.37
N ILE A 347 -4.52 30.91 -25.89
CA ILE A 347 -3.42 30.35 -26.69
C ILE A 347 -3.14 28.91 -26.24
N GLY A 348 -2.86 28.05 -27.20
CA GLY A 348 -2.68 26.63 -26.93
C GLY A 348 -2.47 25.85 -28.23
N ALA A 349 -1.39 25.08 -28.27
CA ALA A 349 -1.14 24.01 -29.21
C ALA A 349 -1.25 22.67 -28.47
N ARG A 350 -1.57 21.58 -29.19
CA ARG A 350 -1.65 20.23 -28.61
C ARG A 350 -0.29 19.81 -28.05
N GLY A 351 -0.25 19.41 -26.78
CA GLY A 351 0.97 18.98 -26.11
C GLY A 351 1.56 17.68 -26.68
N PRO A 352 2.85 17.39 -26.41
CA PRO A 352 3.51 16.17 -26.87
C PRO A 352 2.98 14.90 -26.18
N ASN A 353 2.41 15.03 -24.97
CA ASN A 353 1.99 13.91 -24.12
C ASN A 353 0.50 13.54 -24.29
N CYS A 354 -0.16 14.01 -25.36
CA CYS A 354 -1.60 13.85 -25.52
C CYS A 354 -2.00 12.54 -26.23
N SER A 355 -2.94 11.83 -25.62
CA SER A 355 -3.64 10.65 -26.14
C SER A 355 -3.88 10.68 -27.64
N THR A 356 -3.52 9.60 -28.33
CA THR A 356 -3.51 9.46 -29.80
C THR A 356 -4.90 9.23 -30.41
N GLY A 357 -5.88 10.05 -30.02
CA GLY A 357 -7.23 10.07 -30.59
C GLY A 357 -7.98 11.38 -30.34
N ASP A 358 -7.75 12.02 -29.20
CA ASP A 358 -8.60 13.10 -28.74
C ASP A 358 -8.29 14.46 -29.38
N PRO A 359 -9.29 15.19 -29.92
CA PRO A 359 -9.14 16.55 -30.36
C PRO A 359 -9.04 17.49 -29.15
N THR A 360 -7.91 18.20 -29.02
CA THR A 360 -7.79 19.34 -28.09
C THR A 360 -8.69 20.48 -28.57
N PRO A 361 -9.64 20.98 -27.75
CA PRO A 361 -10.51 22.10 -28.14
C PRO A 361 -9.74 23.37 -28.49
N SER A 362 -10.29 24.23 -29.35
CA SER A 362 -9.68 25.53 -29.64
C SER A 362 -9.61 26.40 -28.37
N PRO A 363 -8.45 27.01 -28.05
CA PRO A 363 -8.33 27.95 -26.93
C PRO A 363 -9.38 29.08 -27.00
N ALA A 364 -10.08 29.32 -25.89
CA ALA A 364 -11.23 30.23 -25.84
C ALA A 364 -11.52 30.74 -24.41
N ALA A 365 -12.26 31.84 -24.31
CA ALA A 365 -12.60 32.46 -23.02
C ALA A 365 -13.36 31.50 -22.09
N PHE A 366 -14.52 31.00 -22.53
CA PHE A 366 -15.39 30.15 -21.75
C PHE A 366 -15.86 28.98 -22.63
N VAL A 367 -15.69 27.74 -22.17
CA VAL A 367 -15.93 26.51 -22.97
C VAL A 367 -16.87 25.56 -22.23
N LEU A 368 -17.92 25.12 -22.92
CA LEU A 368 -18.96 24.25 -22.39
C LEU A 368 -19.03 22.95 -23.20
N ASP A 369 -18.76 21.81 -22.59
CA ASP A 369 -19.05 20.51 -23.20
C ASP A 369 -20.55 20.21 -23.09
N ILE A 370 -21.28 20.37 -24.20
CA ILE A 370 -22.74 20.23 -24.27
C ILE A 370 -23.21 18.78 -24.21
N ASN A 371 -22.31 17.79 -24.35
CA ASN A 371 -22.67 16.37 -24.37
C ASN A 371 -22.76 15.76 -22.96
N ASN A 372 -22.08 16.35 -21.98
CA ASN A 372 -21.98 15.84 -20.61
C ASN A 372 -22.18 16.92 -19.52
N THR A 373 -22.52 18.16 -19.90
CA THR A 373 -23.00 19.18 -18.97
C THR A 373 -24.53 19.26 -19.03
N ALA A 374 -25.21 19.17 -17.89
CA ALA A 374 -26.69 19.10 -17.84
C ALA A 374 -27.29 19.96 -16.72
N GLN A 375 -28.46 20.56 -16.95
CA GLN A 375 -29.19 21.34 -15.93
C GLN A 375 -28.39 22.50 -15.30
N CYS A 376 -27.31 22.96 -15.93
CA CYS A 376 -26.49 24.08 -15.46
C CYS A 376 -27.03 25.41 -16.01
N THR A 377 -26.83 26.49 -15.24
CA THR A 377 -27.04 27.87 -15.68
C THR A 377 -25.68 28.48 -16.02
N THR A 378 -25.51 28.97 -17.24
CA THR A 378 -24.26 29.57 -17.71
C THR A 378 -24.48 30.94 -18.35
N GLN A 379 -23.52 31.84 -18.18
CA GLN A 379 -23.44 33.09 -18.94
C GLN A 379 -23.38 32.88 -20.47
N SER A 380 -23.84 33.88 -21.22
CA SER A 380 -24.14 33.78 -22.67
C SER A 380 -22.93 33.77 -23.61
N ASP A 381 -21.71 33.90 -23.07
CA ASP A 381 -20.45 33.95 -23.80
C ASP A 381 -19.62 32.66 -23.70
N PHE A 382 -20.20 31.60 -23.11
CA PHE A 382 -19.73 30.23 -23.27
C PHE A 382 -19.81 29.76 -24.73
N GLN A 383 -18.76 29.08 -25.18
CA GLN A 383 -18.67 28.47 -26.50
C GLN A 383 -18.97 26.98 -26.42
N ASP A 384 -19.94 26.52 -27.22
CA ASP A 384 -20.31 25.12 -27.33
C ASP A 384 -19.14 24.28 -27.87
N ASN A 385 -18.82 23.23 -27.14
CA ASN A 385 -17.82 22.21 -27.48
C ASN A 385 -18.47 20.83 -27.33
N THR A 386 -17.98 19.85 -28.09
CA THR A 386 -18.49 18.46 -28.08
C THR A 386 -17.55 17.46 -27.40
N ASN A 387 -16.36 17.90 -26.95
CA ASN A 387 -15.43 17.06 -26.21
C ASN A 387 -14.54 17.87 -25.24
N GLY A 388 -14.74 17.71 -23.93
CA GLY A 388 -13.90 18.30 -22.88
C GLY A 388 -12.62 17.51 -22.52
N ASP A 389 -12.45 16.28 -23.04
CA ASP A 389 -11.47 15.32 -22.51
C ASP A 389 -9.99 15.67 -22.74
N GLY A 390 -9.69 16.71 -23.54
CA GLY A 390 -8.33 17.13 -23.91
C GLY A 390 -7.83 18.44 -23.28
N LEU A 391 -8.61 19.08 -22.40
CA LEU A 391 -8.41 20.48 -21.99
C LEU A 391 -7.11 20.76 -21.21
N THR A 392 -6.61 19.83 -20.40
CA THR A 392 -5.29 19.96 -19.72
C THR A 392 -4.09 19.71 -20.65
N CYS A 393 -4.33 19.11 -21.83
CA CYS A 393 -3.28 18.65 -22.75
C CYS A 393 -2.90 19.68 -23.83
N VAL A 394 -2.74 20.92 -23.38
CA VAL A 394 -2.26 22.05 -24.19
C VAL A 394 -0.91 22.54 -23.68
N LEU A 395 -0.16 23.18 -24.57
CA LEU A 395 1.04 23.97 -24.28
C LEU A 395 0.96 25.29 -25.05
N PRO A 396 1.69 26.34 -24.64
CA PRO A 396 1.87 27.55 -25.43
C PRO A 396 2.32 27.24 -26.88
N PRO A 397 1.84 27.98 -27.90
CA PRO A 397 2.36 27.83 -29.25
C PRO A 397 3.83 28.29 -29.31
N PRO A 398 4.74 27.53 -29.95
CA PRO A 398 6.17 27.78 -29.86
C PRO A 398 6.60 29.04 -30.63
N GLY A 399 6.87 30.12 -29.89
CA GLY A 399 7.42 31.38 -30.39
C GLY A 399 6.39 32.30 -31.07
N GLY A 400 6.26 33.53 -30.57
CA GLY A 400 5.45 34.59 -31.16
C GLY A 400 4.87 35.57 -30.13
N ASP A 401 4.29 36.65 -30.62
CA ASP A 401 3.73 37.74 -29.81
C ASP A 401 2.32 37.38 -29.32
N TYR A 402 2.25 36.42 -28.39
CA TYR A 402 1.02 35.78 -27.93
C TYR A 402 0.52 36.26 -26.57
N TRP A 403 1.40 36.75 -25.70
CA TRP A 403 1.08 37.14 -24.34
C TRP A 403 0.62 38.61 -24.30
N PRO A 404 -0.44 38.95 -23.55
CA PRO A 404 -0.88 40.33 -23.43
C PRO A 404 0.16 41.16 -22.66
N PHE A 405 0.34 42.42 -23.05
CA PHE A 405 0.96 43.39 -22.16
C PHE A 405 0.03 43.67 -20.96
N GLY A 406 0.63 43.72 -19.77
CA GLY A 406 -0.01 43.84 -18.46
C GLY A 406 1.04 43.72 -17.36
N GLY A 407 0.63 43.86 -16.10
CA GLY A 407 1.53 43.83 -14.93
C GLY A 407 1.13 42.78 -13.91
N ASN A 408 2.11 42.27 -13.16
CA ASN A 408 1.88 41.44 -11.98
C ASN A 408 0.96 42.20 -10.98
N PRO A 409 -0.10 41.58 -10.43
CA PRO A 409 -0.97 42.19 -9.41
C PRO A 409 -0.24 42.87 -8.23
N ASN A 410 0.98 42.44 -7.93
CA ASN A 410 1.83 42.94 -6.84
C ASN A 410 2.52 44.30 -7.16
N SER A 411 2.56 44.76 -8.43
CA SER A 411 3.31 45.95 -8.84
C SER A 411 2.57 47.29 -8.60
N SER A 412 2.15 47.55 -7.35
CA SER A 412 1.44 48.78 -6.96
C SER A 412 2.38 49.96 -6.69
N SER A 413 2.83 50.62 -7.76
CA SER A 413 3.52 51.93 -7.64
C SER A 413 2.56 53.02 -7.10
N PRO A 414 3.03 54.01 -6.30
CA PRO A 414 2.16 55.05 -5.77
C PRO A 414 1.51 55.93 -6.86
N PRO A 415 0.27 56.42 -6.67
CA PRO A 415 -0.38 57.28 -7.66
C PRO A 415 0.37 58.60 -7.88
N VAL A 416 0.75 58.87 -9.13
CA VAL A 416 1.22 60.21 -9.53
C VAL A 416 0.05 61.19 -9.45
N GLY A 417 0.23 62.28 -8.71
CA GLY A 417 -0.84 63.25 -8.44
C GLY A 417 -1.26 64.06 -9.70
N PRO A 418 -2.51 64.55 -9.77
CA PRO A 418 -2.96 65.39 -10.88
C PRO A 418 -2.31 66.77 -10.86
N ALA A 419 -2.06 67.35 -12.04
CA ALA A 419 -1.74 68.77 -12.17
C ALA A 419 -3.02 69.63 -12.07
N GLU A 420 -2.92 70.80 -11.42
CA GLU A 420 -4.04 71.76 -11.31
C GLU A 420 -4.44 72.37 -12.67
N PRO A 421 -5.67 72.91 -12.75
CA PRO A 421 -5.74 74.35 -12.99
C PRO A 421 -6.67 75.13 -12.03
N SER A 422 -6.21 76.33 -11.69
CA SER A 422 -6.88 77.38 -10.91
C SER A 422 -6.85 78.71 -11.72
N PRO A 423 -7.64 79.77 -11.45
CA PRO A 423 -8.86 79.90 -10.62
C PRO A 423 -10.02 80.72 -11.28
N SER A 424 -11.14 80.90 -10.56
CA SER A 424 -12.09 82.06 -10.58
C SER A 424 -12.98 82.35 -11.83
N SER A 425 -14.17 82.97 -11.75
CA SER A 425 -15.14 83.13 -10.63
C SER A 425 -16.48 83.77 -11.10
N SER A 426 -17.62 83.33 -10.50
CA SER A 426 -18.84 84.15 -10.22
C SER A 426 -19.75 84.64 -11.38
N PRO A 427 -21.03 85.02 -11.14
CA PRO A 427 -21.99 84.60 -10.09
C PRO A 427 -23.46 84.41 -10.60
N SER A 428 -24.41 84.35 -9.64
CA SER A 428 -25.90 84.52 -9.74
C SER A 428 -26.77 83.26 -9.72
N SER A 429 -28.09 83.42 -9.48
CA SER A 429 -28.92 82.46 -8.73
C SER A 429 -30.41 82.41 -9.13
N SER A 430 -31.11 81.30 -8.84
CA SER A 430 -32.29 81.27 -7.93
C SER A 430 -33.14 79.96 -7.93
N HIS A 431 -33.89 79.77 -6.83
CA HIS A 431 -35.17 79.03 -6.66
C HIS A 431 -35.36 77.50 -6.79
N THR A 432 -35.20 76.81 -5.64
CA THR A 432 -36.22 75.97 -4.92
C THR A 432 -36.93 74.74 -5.56
N SER A 433 -36.57 73.53 -5.10
CA SER A 433 -37.41 72.58 -4.31
C SER A 433 -36.59 71.29 -4.03
N ALA A 434 -36.63 70.53 -2.92
CA ALA A 434 -37.49 70.36 -1.73
C ALA A 434 -38.26 69.01 -1.72
N GLY A 435 -37.67 67.98 -1.09
CA GLY A 435 -38.17 66.61 -0.97
C GLY A 435 -37.31 65.60 -1.77
N THR A 436 -36.83 64.47 -1.24
CA THR A 436 -37.25 63.75 -0.02
C THR A 436 -36.05 63.23 0.78
N ILE A 437 -35.42 64.09 1.59
CA ILE A 437 -34.57 63.65 2.72
C ILE A 437 -35.52 63.24 3.86
N VAL A 438 -36.15 62.06 3.73
CA VAL A 438 -37.05 61.49 4.75
C VAL A 438 -36.83 59.98 4.92
N GLY A 439 -36.65 59.23 3.82
CA GLY A 439 -36.56 57.76 3.88
C GLY A 439 -35.41 57.22 4.73
N ILE A 440 -34.19 57.77 4.55
CA ILE A 440 -32.97 57.20 5.15
C ILE A 440 -32.90 57.44 6.66
N VAL A 441 -33.24 58.66 7.14
CA VAL A 441 -33.18 58.98 8.58
C VAL A 441 -34.23 58.21 9.37
N VAL A 442 -35.44 58.05 8.83
CA VAL A 442 -36.49 57.22 9.45
C VAL A 442 -36.07 55.74 9.46
N GLY A 443 -35.49 55.24 8.36
CA GLY A 443 -34.98 53.86 8.27
C GLY A 443 -33.90 53.53 9.29
N VAL A 444 -32.91 54.41 9.49
CA VAL A 444 -31.83 54.20 10.47
C VAL A 444 -32.36 54.23 11.91
N ILE A 445 -33.25 55.17 12.25
CA ILE A 445 -33.83 55.24 13.60
C ILE A 445 -34.75 54.04 13.88
N ALA A 446 -35.57 53.62 12.91
CA ALA A 446 -36.39 52.42 13.03
C ALA A 446 -35.55 51.14 13.17
N GLY A 447 -34.46 51.02 12.40
CA GLY A 447 -33.52 49.90 12.50
C GLY A 447 -32.83 49.82 13.87
N LEU A 448 -32.35 50.95 14.40
CA LEU A 448 -31.74 51.00 15.74
C LEU A 448 -32.73 50.67 16.85
N LEU A 449 -33.98 51.15 16.76
CA LEU A 449 -35.04 50.79 17.71
C LEU A 449 -35.43 49.30 17.62
N PHE A 450 -35.45 48.71 16.41
CA PHE A 450 -35.71 47.29 16.22
C PHE A 450 -34.58 46.42 16.81
N VAL A 451 -33.31 46.78 16.57
CA VAL A 451 -32.15 46.09 17.16
C VAL A 451 -32.15 46.22 18.69
N ALA A 452 -32.49 47.39 19.24
CA ALA A 452 -32.61 47.58 20.69
C ALA A 452 -33.75 46.74 21.31
N LEU A 453 -34.91 46.66 20.65
CA LEU A 453 -36.02 45.80 21.06
C LEU A 453 -35.65 44.31 20.99
N LEU A 454 -34.98 43.88 19.92
CA LEU A 454 -34.52 42.51 19.74
C LEU A 454 -33.50 42.13 20.82
N ALA A 455 -32.51 42.98 21.08
CA ALA A 455 -31.53 42.79 22.15
C ALA A 455 -32.19 42.77 23.54
N TRP A 456 -33.19 43.61 23.80
CA TRP A 456 -33.99 43.57 25.03
C TRP A 456 -34.78 42.27 25.18
N TYR A 457 -35.38 41.78 24.09
CA TYR A 457 -36.15 40.53 24.11
C TYR A 457 -35.23 39.31 24.31
N ILE A 458 -34.08 39.27 23.63
CA ILE A 458 -33.03 38.25 23.83
C ILE A 458 -32.52 38.28 25.27
N ARG A 459 -32.22 39.46 25.83
CA ARG A 459 -31.80 39.61 27.23
C ARG A 459 -32.88 39.15 28.21
N LYS A 460 -34.15 39.46 27.95
CA LYS A 460 -35.30 39.05 28.77
C LYS A 460 -35.55 37.54 28.70
N TRP A 461 -35.38 36.92 27.52
CA TRP A 461 -35.43 35.48 27.32
C TRP A 461 -34.27 34.76 28.01
N ALA A 462 -33.04 35.26 27.89
CA ALA A 462 -31.86 34.71 28.56
C ALA A 462 -31.98 34.80 30.09
N LEU A 463 -32.48 35.93 30.63
CA LEU A 463 -32.73 36.09 32.07
C LEU A 463 -33.83 35.15 32.57
N LYS A 464 -34.91 34.94 31.80
CA LYS A 464 -35.95 33.95 32.14
C LYS A 464 -35.37 32.52 32.16
N ARG A 465 -34.61 32.15 31.13
CA ARG A 465 -33.94 30.83 31.01
C ARG A 465 -32.83 30.62 32.05
N SER A 466 -32.31 31.70 32.64
CA SER A 466 -31.39 31.65 33.79
C SER A 466 -32.15 31.33 35.09
N ALA A 467 -33.30 31.96 35.32
CA ALA A 467 -34.15 31.68 36.48
C ALA A 467 -34.60 30.22 36.53
N ASP A 468 -35.05 29.67 35.39
CA ASP A 468 -35.49 28.27 35.27
C ASP A 468 -34.35 27.25 35.54
N ARG A 469 -33.07 27.66 35.43
CA ARG A 469 -31.91 26.77 35.64
C ARG A 469 -31.48 26.66 37.12
N SER A 470 -32.07 27.45 38.01
CA SER A 470 -31.76 27.44 39.45
C SER A 470 -32.26 26.20 40.21
N HIS A 471 -33.27 25.49 39.65
CA HIS A 471 -33.98 24.43 40.37
C HIS A 471 -33.48 22.99 40.17
N PHE A 472 -32.43 22.75 39.37
CA PHE A 472 -31.96 21.38 39.04
C PHE A 472 -30.62 20.95 39.68
N ASN A 473 -29.87 21.87 40.32
CA ASN A 473 -28.55 21.58 40.91
C ASN A 473 -28.58 21.30 42.43
N ALA A 474 -29.74 20.91 42.98
CA ALA A 474 -29.95 20.78 44.43
C ALA A 474 -30.03 19.32 44.94
N ALA A 475 -29.28 18.37 44.35
CA ALA A 475 -29.32 16.96 44.78
C ALA A 475 -28.05 16.11 44.47
N ARG A 476 -26.94 16.34 45.21
CA ARG A 476 -26.20 15.29 45.99
C ARG A 476 -24.81 15.73 46.46
N SER A 477 -24.53 15.48 47.74
CA SER A 477 -23.22 15.50 48.40
C SER A 477 -23.03 14.22 49.24
N VAL A 478 -21.83 13.96 49.78
CA VAL A 478 -21.33 12.60 50.14
C VAL A 478 -20.54 12.60 51.46
N PRO A 479 -20.86 11.72 52.45
CA PRO A 479 -19.89 10.66 52.82
C PRO A 479 -20.43 9.33 53.41
N LYS A 480 -19.69 8.24 53.13
CA LYS A 480 -19.21 7.12 53.99
C LYS A 480 -19.95 6.77 55.31
N GLY A 481 -20.21 5.47 55.57
CA GLY A 481 -20.55 4.94 56.90
C GLY A 481 -20.64 3.41 57.06
N PHE A 482 -19.75 2.82 57.86
CA PHE A 482 -19.50 1.41 58.22
C PHE A 482 -20.61 0.70 59.06
N VAL A 483 -20.70 -0.66 59.06
CA VAL A 483 -20.93 -1.61 60.22
C VAL A 483 -21.40 -3.04 59.77
N ARG A 484 -21.43 -4.03 60.70
CA ARG A 484 -21.34 -5.51 60.55
C ARG A 484 -22.59 -6.32 60.98
N ILE A 485 -22.82 -7.47 60.30
CA ILE A 485 -23.25 -8.82 60.78
C ILE A 485 -24.64 -9.00 61.48
N VAL A 486 -25.41 -10.03 61.08
CA VAL A 486 -25.95 -11.18 61.90
C VAL A 486 -26.92 -12.07 61.07
N SER A 487 -26.62 -13.37 60.96
CA SER A 487 -27.49 -14.57 60.72
C SER A 487 -28.52 -14.59 59.55
N THR A 488 -29.11 -15.72 59.11
CA THR A 488 -29.08 -17.12 59.61
C THR A 488 -29.08 -18.14 58.44
N GLN A 489 -28.70 -19.39 58.71
CA GLN A 489 -28.79 -20.54 57.78
C GLN A 489 -30.22 -21.02 57.54
N VAL A 490 -30.46 -21.69 56.39
CA VAL A 490 -31.20 -22.97 56.35
C VAL A 490 -30.48 -23.92 55.37
N TYR A 491 -30.34 -25.20 55.76
CA TYR A 491 -29.71 -26.28 54.99
C TYR A 491 -30.77 -27.14 54.28
N ARG A 492 -30.53 -27.60 53.04
CA ARG A 492 -31.09 -28.88 52.53
C ARG A 492 -30.32 -29.46 51.35
N LYS A 493 -30.11 -30.77 51.41
CA LYS A 493 -29.44 -31.74 50.51
C LYS A 493 -29.92 -33.15 50.96
N PRO A 494 -29.69 -34.27 50.25
CA PRO A 494 -29.05 -34.47 48.94
C PRO A 494 -29.89 -35.37 47.99
N GLU A 495 -29.22 -36.26 47.23
CA GLU A 495 -29.70 -37.33 46.30
C GLU A 495 -29.89 -36.85 44.84
N SER A 496 -28.99 -37.12 43.86
CA SER A 496 -28.39 -38.35 43.28
C SER A 496 -28.99 -38.60 41.87
N LEU A 497 -28.29 -39.05 40.81
CA LEU A 497 -26.93 -39.60 40.64
C LEU A 497 -26.51 -39.52 39.14
N VAL A 498 -25.20 -39.52 38.85
CA VAL A 498 -24.51 -39.78 37.55
C VAL A 498 -24.96 -39.00 36.28
N GLN A 499 -24.14 -38.04 35.84
CA GLN A 499 -23.24 -38.20 34.68
C GLN A 499 -22.23 -37.04 34.60
N VAL A 500 -20.99 -37.35 34.20
CA VAL A 500 -19.95 -36.36 33.87
C VAL A 500 -19.77 -36.38 32.36
N SER A 501 -19.77 -35.21 31.73
CA SER A 501 -19.43 -35.03 30.31
C SER A 501 -18.58 -33.78 30.14
N SER A 502 -17.66 -33.83 29.18
CA SER A 502 -16.68 -32.82 28.80
C SER A 502 -17.09 -31.36 29.03
N SER A 503 -16.34 -30.64 29.87
CA SER A 503 -16.39 -29.18 29.93
C SER A 503 -15.83 -28.61 28.63
N VAL A 504 -16.73 -28.08 27.79
CA VAL A 504 -16.41 -27.51 26.48
C VAL A 504 -15.42 -26.35 26.62
N HIS A 505 -14.42 -26.30 25.73
CA HIS A 505 -13.53 -25.15 25.55
C HIS A 505 -14.37 -23.87 25.34
N ALA A 506 -14.29 -22.92 26.27
CA ALA A 506 -15.08 -21.70 26.23
C ALA A 506 -14.58 -20.75 25.12
N VAL A 507 -15.09 -20.94 23.90
CA VAL A 507 -14.93 -19.98 22.80
C VAL A 507 -15.39 -18.61 23.28
N MET A 508 -14.49 -17.61 23.21
CA MET A 508 -14.85 -16.23 23.56
C MET A 508 -15.84 -15.69 22.52
N THR A 509 -17.13 -15.84 22.81
CA THR A 509 -18.19 -15.15 22.09
C THR A 509 -17.97 -13.64 22.23
N THR A 510 -17.80 -12.96 21.10
CA THR A 510 -17.87 -11.49 21.06
C THR A 510 -19.24 -11.03 21.61
N GLU A 511 -19.37 -9.76 21.98
CA GLU A 511 -20.66 -9.18 22.41
C GLU A 511 -21.81 -9.34 21.38
N LYS A 512 -21.47 -9.75 20.15
CA LYS A 512 -22.41 -9.99 19.03
C LYS A 512 -22.78 -11.47 18.84
N GLY A 513 -22.22 -12.38 19.63
CA GLY A 513 -22.59 -13.81 19.65
C GLY A 513 -22.03 -14.67 18.52
N TYR A 514 -21.11 -14.15 17.69
CA TYR A 514 -20.45 -14.89 16.60
C TYR A 514 -18.97 -14.49 16.45
N LEU A 515 -18.22 -15.23 15.63
CA LEU A 515 -16.84 -14.94 15.25
C LEU A 515 -16.79 -14.22 13.90
N GLY A 516 -15.95 -13.20 13.77
CA GLY A 516 -15.75 -12.45 12.52
C GLY A 516 -16.30 -11.02 12.51
N VAL A 517 -15.99 -10.28 11.45
CA VAL A 517 -16.44 -8.88 11.27
C VAL A 517 -17.90 -8.73 10.81
N THR A 518 -18.51 -9.81 10.31
CA THR A 518 -19.93 -9.89 9.90
C THR A 518 -20.57 -11.14 10.52
N PRO A 519 -21.90 -11.19 10.65
CA PRO A 519 -22.61 -12.44 10.91
C PRO A 519 -22.25 -13.55 9.91
N PRO A 520 -22.47 -14.83 10.27
CA PRO A 520 -22.34 -15.95 9.34
C PRO A 520 -23.39 -15.88 8.21
N ILE A 521 -23.06 -16.45 7.05
CA ILE A 521 -23.98 -16.57 5.90
C ILE A 521 -24.96 -17.72 6.13
N SER A 522 -24.50 -18.81 6.78
CA SER A 522 -25.37 -19.91 7.20
C SER A 522 -24.82 -20.60 8.45
N THR A 523 -25.71 -20.91 9.39
CA THR A 523 -25.45 -21.75 10.57
C THR A 523 -26.02 -23.16 10.41
N ALA A 524 -26.49 -23.54 9.22
CA ALA A 524 -26.97 -24.89 8.95
C ALA A 524 -25.80 -25.90 8.95
N ASP A 525 -26.05 -27.09 9.48
CA ASP A 525 -25.13 -28.23 9.39
C ASP A 525 -24.97 -28.69 7.94
N SER A 526 -23.80 -29.27 7.61
CA SER A 526 -23.58 -29.87 6.28
C SER A 526 -24.57 -31.00 5.97
N THR A 527 -25.02 -31.03 4.71
CA THR A 527 -25.82 -32.12 4.15
C THR A 527 -25.04 -33.44 4.10
N GLU A 528 -25.72 -34.58 4.00
CA GLU A 528 -25.05 -35.89 3.85
C GLU A 528 -24.14 -35.95 2.61
N ARG A 529 -24.51 -35.26 1.51
CA ARG A 529 -23.66 -35.14 0.32
C ARG A 529 -22.37 -34.36 0.60
N GLU A 530 -22.44 -33.29 1.39
CA GLU A 530 -21.25 -32.52 1.79
C GLU A 530 -20.35 -33.30 2.77
N LYS A 531 -20.93 -34.18 3.59
CA LYS A 531 -20.18 -35.13 4.44
C LYS A 531 -19.46 -36.19 3.59
N GLU A 532 -20.15 -36.80 2.62
CA GLU A 532 -19.56 -37.75 1.66
C GLU A 532 -18.41 -37.12 0.84
N VAL A 533 -18.63 -35.89 0.35
CA VAL A 533 -17.63 -35.08 -0.37
C VAL A 533 -16.45 -34.69 0.55
N THR A 534 -16.67 -34.58 1.86
CA THR A 534 -15.59 -34.41 2.84
C THR A 534 -14.79 -35.69 3.07
N SER A 535 -15.43 -36.86 3.16
CA SER A 535 -14.71 -38.15 3.28
C SER A 535 -13.78 -38.40 2.10
N THR A 536 -14.29 -38.21 0.88
CA THR A 536 -13.50 -38.36 -0.37
C THR A 536 -12.39 -37.31 -0.51
N LEU A 537 -12.56 -36.10 0.06
CA LEU A 537 -11.47 -35.11 0.16
C LEU A 537 -10.35 -35.64 1.06
N MET A 538 -10.70 -36.20 2.22
CA MET A 538 -9.74 -36.70 3.21
C MET A 538 -9.01 -37.98 2.74
N GLU A 539 -9.62 -38.77 1.86
CA GLU A 539 -8.95 -39.87 1.16
C GLU A 539 -7.93 -39.35 0.14
N GLU A 540 -8.33 -38.38 -0.71
CA GLU A 540 -7.42 -37.80 -1.70
C GLU A 540 -6.24 -37.05 -1.04
N LEU A 541 -6.46 -36.28 0.03
CA LEU A 541 -5.40 -35.58 0.75
C LEU A 541 -4.37 -36.57 1.37
N ARG A 542 -4.82 -37.72 1.87
CA ARG A 542 -3.92 -38.81 2.30
C ARG A 542 -3.14 -39.37 1.11
N ARG A 543 -3.81 -39.65 -0.02
CA ARG A 543 -3.18 -40.15 -1.26
C ARG A 543 -2.14 -39.18 -1.83
N GLN A 544 -2.31 -37.88 -1.59
CA GLN A 544 -1.37 -36.81 -1.99
C GLN A 544 -0.28 -36.53 -0.94
N ASN A 545 -0.17 -37.35 0.12
CA ASN A 545 0.81 -37.25 1.22
C ASN A 545 0.85 -35.87 1.91
N THR A 546 -0.30 -35.19 2.07
CA THR A 546 -0.34 -33.88 2.75
C THR A 546 -0.20 -33.97 4.26
N PHE A 547 -0.48 -35.15 4.83
CA PHE A 547 -0.33 -35.46 6.25
C PHE A 547 1.03 -36.12 6.50
N GLU A 548 1.61 -35.90 7.67
CA GLU A 548 2.51 -36.90 8.24
C GLU A 548 1.66 -38.11 8.64
N SER A 549 2.11 -39.30 8.25
CA SER A 549 1.48 -40.59 8.57
C SER A 549 1.54 -40.86 10.09
N VAL A 550 0.69 -41.70 10.70
CA VAL A 550 -0.76 -41.91 10.56
C VAL A 550 -1.32 -41.93 12.00
N ASP A 551 -2.50 -41.33 12.23
CA ASP A 551 -3.42 -41.52 13.37
C ASP A 551 -2.96 -41.29 14.85
N GLU A 552 -2.26 -40.19 15.19
CA GLU A 552 -2.12 -39.73 16.60
C GLU A 552 -2.78 -38.37 16.95
N SER A 553 -3.58 -37.76 16.08
CA SER A 553 -4.40 -36.58 16.44
C SER A 553 -5.46 -36.84 17.52
N ARG A 554 -5.62 -38.09 17.99
CA ARG A 554 -6.45 -38.50 19.14
C ARG A 554 -5.75 -38.43 20.49
N LEU A 555 -4.41 -38.32 20.55
CA LEU A 555 -3.66 -38.32 21.82
C LEU A 555 -3.49 -36.94 22.45
N SER A 556 -3.59 -35.86 21.68
CA SER A 556 -3.62 -34.48 22.20
C SER A 556 -4.77 -34.27 23.21
N GLY A 557 -5.96 -34.80 22.93
CA GLY A 557 -7.10 -34.77 23.87
C GLY A 557 -6.93 -35.64 25.13
N LEU A 558 -5.94 -36.54 25.15
CA LEU A 558 -5.56 -37.28 26.36
C LEU A 558 -4.44 -36.57 27.13
N ALA A 559 -3.55 -35.83 26.46
CA ALA A 559 -2.54 -34.99 27.10
C ALA A 559 -3.16 -33.88 27.97
N GLU A 560 -4.24 -33.23 27.51
CA GLU A 560 -5.00 -32.24 28.32
C GLU A 560 -5.59 -32.83 29.62
N ASN A 561 -5.67 -34.16 29.74
CA ASN A 561 -6.12 -34.85 30.95
C ASN A 561 -4.97 -35.39 31.83
N LEU A 562 -3.70 -35.27 31.40
CA LEU A 562 -2.51 -35.70 32.18
C LEU A 562 -1.79 -34.55 32.91
N ASP A 563 -2.01 -33.29 32.50
CA ASP A 563 -1.37 -32.11 33.10
C ASP A 563 -1.75 -31.84 34.57
N CYS A 564 -2.66 -32.64 35.14
CA CYS A 564 -3.02 -32.63 36.56
C CYS A 564 -2.17 -33.59 37.43
N ALA A 565 -1.26 -34.39 36.85
CA ALA A 565 -0.60 -35.50 37.55
C ALA A 565 0.92 -35.34 37.80
N ILE A 566 1.62 -34.41 37.14
CA ILE A 566 3.10 -34.31 37.19
C ILE A 566 3.60 -32.97 37.78
N THR A 567 2.99 -32.52 38.88
CA THR A 567 3.45 -31.34 39.65
C THR A 567 3.44 -31.56 41.17
N LYS A 568 4.03 -32.68 41.63
CA LYS A 568 4.58 -32.83 42.99
C LYS A 568 5.58 -33.97 43.07
N ASP A 569 6.41 -33.90 44.12
CA ASP A 569 7.26 -34.97 44.64
C ASP A 569 8.24 -35.62 43.64
N TYR A 570 9.35 -34.94 43.31
CA TYR A 570 10.70 -35.54 43.18
C TYR A 570 11.84 -34.51 42.99
N TRP A 571 12.01 -33.57 43.93
CA TRP A 571 13.22 -32.72 44.02
C TRP A 571 13.62 -32.49 45.49
N ILE A 572 14.35 -33.46 46.06
CA ILE A 572 15.04 -33.32 47.35
C ILE A 572 16.47 -33.86 47.20
N GLU A 573 17.41 -32.91 47.24
CA GLU A 573 18.82 -32.99 47.68
C GLU A 573 19.88 -33.85 46.96
N HIS A 574 21.10 -33.29 47.07
CA HIS A 574 22.44 -33.87 47.10
C HIS A 574 23.27 -34.08 45.81
N ASP A 575 24.38 -33.34 45.81
CA ASP A 575 25.56 -33.44 44.94
C ASP A 575 26.45 -34.67 45.20
N THR A 576 27.43 -34.82 44.29
CA THR A 576 28.71 -35.55 44.39
C THR A 576 28.81 -36.97 43.80
N HIS A 577 29.88 -37.13 43.01
CA HIS A 577 30.58 -38.34 42.55
C HIS A 577 30.08 -39.73 43.02
N PHE A 578 29.89 -40.65 42.07
CA PHE A 578 30.68 -41.90 42.04
C PHE A 578 30.79 -42.53 40.63
N MET A 579 31.62 -43.56 40.48
CA MET A 579 32.01 -44.13 39.17
C MET A 579 31.18 -45.35 38.71
N ALA A 580 30.94 -45.41 37.40
CA ALA A 580 30.99 -46.57 36.49
C ALA A 580 30.50 -47.98 36.92
N SER A 581 29.61 -48.54 36.10
CA SER A 581 29.75 -49.83 35.36
C SER A 581 28.55 -50.80 35.42
N ARG A 582 28.28 -51.44 34.27
CA ARG A 582 27.53 -52.69 34.02
C ARG A 582 26.10 -52.83 34.59
N GLY A 583 25.12 -52.94 33.68
CA GLY A 583 23.74 -53.30 34.03
C GLY A 583 22.81 -53.50 32.84
N SER A 584 23.15 -54.38 31.89
CA SER A 584 22.29 -54.65 30.72
C SER A 584 20.98 -55.37 31.12
N PHE A 585 19.83 -54.76 30.84
CA PHE A 585 18.53 -55.43 30.92
C PHE A 585 17.86 -55.49 29.54
N PHE A 586 17.73 -56.71 29.02
CA PHE A 586 16.88 -57.02 27.87
C PHE A 586 15.40 -56.95 28.27
N TRP A 587 14.57 -56.35 27.43
CA TRP A 587 13.15 -56.71 27.33
C TRP A 587 12.95 -57.65 26.13
N SER A 588 12.16 -58.71 26.32
CA SER A 588 12.01 -59.77 25.31
C SER A 588 10.97 -59.44 24.25
N SER A 589 11.29 -59.67 22.98
CA SER A 589 10.50 -59.36 21.78
C SER A 589 9.25 -60.24 21.55
N SER A 590 8.79 -61.00 22.55
CA SER A 590 7.82 -62.09 22.38
C SER A 590 6.34 -61.72 22.52
N LEU A 591 6.00 -60.52 23.02
CA LEU A 591 4.60 -60.10 23.25
C LEU A 591 4.12 -58.95 22.35
N PHE A 592 5.00 -58.33 21.56
CA PHE A 592 4.64 -57.21 20.68
C PHE A 592 4.26 -57.64 19.23
N SER A 593 4.55 -58.89 18.85
CA SER A 593 4.49 -59.37 17.46
C SER A 593 3.10 -59.86 17.00
N ALA A 594 2.03 -59.55 17.74
CA ALA A 594 0.73 -60.23 17.60
C ALA A 594 -0.41 -59.40 17.00
N SER A 595 -0.20 -58.11 16.66
CA SER A 595 -1.29 -57.23 16.18
C SER A 595 -0.91 -56.21 15.11
N PHE A 596 0.37 -56.11 14.71
CA PHE A 596 0.81 -55.21 13.64
C PHE A 596 1.29 -56.01 12.43
N GLY A 597 0.65 -55.76 11.29
CA GLY A 597 1.02 -56.31 9.98
C GLY A 597 1.69 -55.23 9.13
N GLU A 598 2.66 -55.65 8.33
CA GLU A 598 3.50 -54.80 7.47
C GLU A 598 4.44 -53.81 8.20
N ALA A 599 5.56 -53.49 7.54
CA ALA A 599 6.69 -52.80 8.17
C ALA A 599 6.58 -51.25 8.12
N GLY A 600 5.54 -50.71 7.48
CA GLY A 600 5.38 -49.26 7.30
C GLY A 600 5.05 -48.51 8.59
N ASP A 601 4.22 -49.09 9.45
CA ASP A 601 3.66 -48.38 10.62
C ASP A 601 4.69 -48.06 11.71
N ALA A 602 5.79 -48.83 11.79
CA ALA A 602 6.77 -48.72 12.86
C ALA A 602 7.74 -47.53 12.71
N GLU A 603 8.10 -47.16 11.47
CA GLU A 603 8.98 -45.99 11.20
C GLU A 603 8.22 -44.66 11.37
N VAL A 604 6.89 -44.73 11.39
CA VAL A 604 5.96 -43.62 11.25
C VAL A 604 5.63 -42.95 12.59
N ALA A 605 5.22 -43.73 13.61
CA ALA A 605 4.99 -43.20 14.96
C ALA A 605 6.23 -42.53 15.57
N PHE A 606 7.42 -42.96 15.12
CA PHE A 606 8.71 -42.37 15.48
C PHE A 606 8.89 -40.91 15.00
N SER A 607 8.06 -40.41 14.07
CA SER A 607 8.23 -39.08 13.46
C SER A 607 7.69 -37.93 14.33
N ILE A 608 6.45 -38.04 14.85
CA ILE A 608 5.84 -36.98 15.67
C ILE A 608 6.55 -36.89 17.03
N PHE A 609 6.79 -38.05 17.67
CA PHE A 609 7.56 -38.15 18.91
C PHE A 609 8.97 -37.53 18.78
N ARG A 610 9.57 -37.60 17.59
CA ARG A 610 10.86 -36.98 17.24
C ARG A 610 10.76 -35.46 17.02
N ARG A 611 9.67 -34.93 16.43
CA ARG A 611 9.44 -33.47 16.38
C ARG A 611 9.24 -32.88 17.78
N GLU A 612 8.41 -33.50 18.62
CA GLU A 612 8.17 -33.01 19.99
C GLU A 612 9.38 -33.19 20.91
N SER A 613 10.09 -34.32 20.82
CA SER A 613 11.35 -34.53 21.54
C SER A 613 12.43 -33.52 21.12
N VAL A 614 12.56 -33.22 19.83
CA VAL A 614 13.48 -32.16 19.36
C VAL A 614 13.09 -30.79 19.93
N LEU A 615 11.79 -30.43 19.96
CA LEU A 615 11.33 -29.20 20.59
C LEU A 615 11.60 -29.17 22.10
N GLY A 616 11.43 -30.29 22.82
CA GLY A 616 11.79 -30.41 24.23
C GLY A 616 13.29 -30.19 24.49
N ARG A 617 14.17 -30.80 23.68
CA ARG A 617 15.62 -30.58 23.75
C ARG A 617 15.98 -29.13 23.44
N VAL A 618 15.37 -28.54 22.42
CA VAL A 618 15.54 -27.12 22.06
C VAL A 618 15.11 -26.19 23.20
N ALA A 619 13.97 -26.44 23.86
CA ALA A 619 13.50 -25.64 24.98
C ALA A 619 14.50 -25.65 26.16
N ALA A 620 15.10 -26.81 26.45
CA ALA A 620 16.16 -26.94 27.44
C ALA A 620 17.42 -26.16 27.04
N VAL A 621 17.82 -26.20 25.77
CA VAL A 621 18.96 -25.41 25.24
C VAL A 621 18.69 -23.90 25.34
N VAL A 622 17.47 -23.44 25.07
CA VAL A 622 17.08 -22.01 25.21
C VAL A 622 17.14 -21.56 26.68
N LYS A 623 16.65 -22.36 27.63
CA LYS A 623 16.79 -22.06 29.07
C LYS A 623 18.27 -22.05 29.50
N LYS A 624 19.08 -23.01 29.05
CA LYS A 624 20.53 -23.06 29.33
C LYS A 624 21.28 -21.87 28.73
N PHE A 625 20.90 -21.41 27.53
CA PHE A 625 21.43 -20.21 26.89
C PHE A 625 21.15 -18.95 27.71
N VAL A 626 19.89 -18.75 28.13
CA VAL A 626 19.52 -17.61 29.00
C VAL A 626 20.26 -17.68 30.35
N TYR A 627 20.46 -18.88 30.91
CA TYR A 627 21.25 -19.08 32.13
C TYR A 627 22.72 -18.66 31.96
N GLU A 628 23.42 -19.18 30.94
CA GLU A 628 24.83 -18.86 30.68
C GLU A 628 25.07 -17.38 30.41
N VAL A 629 24.19 -16.74 29.64
CA VAL A 629 24.24 -15.28 29.41
C VAL A 629 23.92 -14.51 30.71
N SER A 630 22.98 -14.99 31.53
CA SER A 630 22.69 -14.33 32.81
C SER A 630 23.92 -14.32 33.73
N LEU A 631 24.66 -15.42 33.81
CA LEU A 631 25.92 -15.49 34.57
C LEU A 631 27.00 -14.58 33.98
N SER A 632 27.18 -14.56 32.64
CA SER A 632 28.20 -13.70 32.01
C SER A 632 27.91 -12.20 32.15
N ARG A 633 26.63 -11.83 32.29
CA ARG A 633 26.18 -10.46 32.63
C ARG A 633 26.23 -10.15 34.15
N GLY A 634 26.72 -11.08 34.98
CA GLY A 634 26.98 -10.86 36.42
C GLY A 634 25.78 -11.08 37.35
N LEU A 635 24.73 -11.79 36.90
CA LEU A 635 23.65 -12.22 37.80
C LEU A 635 24.12 -13.40 38.67
N SER A 636 23.57 -13.52 39.88
CA SER A 636 23.79 -14.70 40.73
C SER A 636 23.12 -15.94 40.15
N GLU A 637 23.59 -17.14 40.49
CA GLU A 637 23.02 -18.41 40.00
C GLU A 637 21.50 -18.53 40.24
N VAL A 638 21.01 -18.03 41.37
CA VAL A 638 19.57 -17.99 41.68
C VAL A 638 18.82 -17.07 40.71
N ALA A 639 19.36 -15.89 40.41
CA ALA A 639 18.77 -14.94 39.46
C ALA A 639 18.90 -15.41 38.01
N ALA A 640 19.99 -16.12 37.66
CA ALA A 640 20.22 -16.73 36.36
C ALA A 640 19.26 -17.89 36.11
N ASN A 641 19.02 -18.77 37.09
CA ASN A 641 17.99 -19.81 37.00
C ASN A 641 16.59 -19.20 36.90
N ALA A 642 16.30 -18.16 37.68
CA ALA A 642 15.02 -17.45 37.65
C ALA A 642 14.79 -16.59 36.39
N ALA A 643 15.80 -16.38 35.54
CA ALA A 643 15.67 -15.63 34.29
C ALA A 643 14.79 -16.38 33.25
N GLY A 644 14.72 -17.71 33.34
CA GLY A 644 13.83 -18.55 32.53
C GLY A 644 14.20 -18.61 31.06
N GLY A 645 13.21 -18.44 30.18
CA GLY A 645 13.35 -18.54 28.72
C GLY A 645 12.39 -19.57 28.15
N LYS A 646 11.74 -19.25 27.03
CA LYS A 646 10.63 -20.05 26.47
C LYS A 646 10.67 -20.07 24.95
N ILE A 647 10.26 -21.19 24.34
CA ILE A 647 10.02 -21.28 22.90
C ILE A 647 8.53 -21.25 22.58
N PHE A 648 8.20 -20.68 21.42
CA PHE A 648 6.85 -20.73 20.83
C PHE A 648 6.99 -21.17 19.38
N THR A 649 6.20 -22.15 18.93
CA THR A 649 6.17 -22.51 17.50
C THR A 649 5.20 -21.60 16.74
N PHE A 650 5.46 -21.37 15.46
CA PHE A 650 4.56 -20.66 14.56
C PHE A 650 4.47 -21.36 13.19
N GLY A 651 4.21 -20.61 12.11
CA GLY A 651 4.14 -21.12 10.74
C GLY A 651 3.18 -22.29 10.51
N SER A 652 3.57 -23.23 9.65
CA SER A 652 2.68 -24.34 9.26
C SER A 652 2.48 -25.38 10.35
N TYR A 653 3.52 -25.63 11.16
CA TYR A 653 3.52 -26.60 12.26
C TYR A 653 2.57 -26.18 13.40
N ARG A 654 2.62 -24.92 13.87
CA ARG A 654 1.71 -24.42 14.93
C ARG A 654 0.24 -24.44 14.50
N LEU A 655 -0.05 -24.18 13.23
CA LEU A 655 -1.41 -24.31 12.68
C LEU A 655 -1.84 -25.78 12.56
N GLY A 656 -0.91 -26.75 12.60
CA GLY A 656 -1.18 -28.18 12.41
C GLY A 656 -1.40 -28.58 10.96
N VAL A 657 -0.89 -27.80 10.00
CA VAL A 657 -1.06 -28.00 8.55
C VAL A 657 0.28 -28.12 7.81
N HIS A 658 1.32 -28.55 8.53
CA HIS A 658 2.58 -28.97 7.94
C HIS A 658 2.42 -30.32 7.22
N SER A 659 3.33 -30.61 6.31
CA SER A 659 3.41 -31.86 5.54
C SER A 659 4.78 -32.53 5.75
N PRO A 660 4.98 -33.80 5.34
CA PRO A 660 6.26 -34.49 5.53
C PRO A 660 7.45 -33.67 5.01
N GLY A 661 8.51 -33.57 5.82
CA GLY A 661 9.70 -32.79 5.50
C GLY A 661 9.59 -31.27 5.69
N SER A 662 8.44 -30.75 6.15
CA SER A 662 8.31 -29.32 6.49
C SER A 662 9.20 -28.94 7.69
N ASP A 663 9.62 -27.69 7.67
CA ASP A 663 10.33 -26.97 8.74
C ASP A 663 9.47 -26.75 10.00
N ILE A 664 10.13 -26.44 11.11
CA ILE A 664 9.50 -25.95 12.34
C ILE A 664 9.96 -24.52 12.64
N ASP A 665 9.13 -23.57 12.20
CA ASP A 665 9.15 -22.17 12.63
C ASP A 665 9.11 -22.05 14.16
N THR A 666 10.20 -21.59 14.77
CA THR A 666 10.38 -21.54 16.22
C THR A 666 10.87 -20.17 16.69
N LEU A 667 10.20 -19.59 17.70
CA LEU A 667 10.52 -18.30 18.29
C LEU A 667 11.10 -18.49 19.70
N CYS A 668 12.36 -18.11 19.89
CA CYS A 668 13.03 -18.05 21.19
C CYS A 668 12.72 -16.71 21.88
N VAL A 669 12.00 -16.77 23.00
CA VAL A 669 11.62 -15.61 23.83
C VAL A 669 12.52 -15.53 25.06
N VAL A 670 13.23 -14.42 25.20
CA VAL A 670 14.32 -14.23 26.18
C VAL A 670 14.18 -12.90 26.95
N PRO A 671 14.71 -12.79 28.19
CA PRO A 671 14.58 -11.59 29.01
C PRO A 671 15.50 -10.46 28.55
N LYS A 672 15.22 -9.24 29.03
CA LYS A 672 15.77 -7.95 28.54
C LYS A 672 17.30 -7.83 28.54
N HIS A 673 18.02 -8.63 29.33
CA HIS A 673 19.48 -8.63 29.44
C HIS A 673 20.19 -9.59 28.47
N VAL A 674 19.46 -10.47 27.79
CA VAL A 674 19.99 -11.34 26.73
C VAL A 674 19.87 -10.60 25.39
N SER A 675 21.00 -10.32 24.74
CA SER A 675 21.05 -9.53 23.52
C SER A 675 20.89 -10.39 22.25
N ARG A 676 20.78 -9.75 21.07
CA ARG A 676 20.70 -10.48 19.79
C ARG A 676 22.08 -10.99 19.35
N GLU A 677 23.12 -10.30 19.77
CA GLU A 677 24.52 -10.68 19.60
C GLU A 677 24.78 -11.96 20.41
N ASP A 678 24.29 -12.05 21.66
CA ASP A 678 24.34 -13.30 22.46
C ASP A 678 23.69 -14.50 21.73
N PHE A 679 22.61 -14.28 20.96
CA PHE A 679 21.91 -15.33 20.22
C PHE A 679 22.74 -15.91 19.05
N PHE A 680 23.51 -15.09 18.34
CA PHE A 680 24.42 -15.56 17.29
C PHE A 680 25.79 -15.99 17.83
N GLU A 681 26.31 -15.34 18.88
CA GLU A 681 27.62 -15.67 19.45
C GLU A 681 27.59 -16.87 20.40
N THR A 682 26.48 -17.12 21.10
CA THR A 682 26.36 -18.19 22.10
C THR A 682 25.33 -19.24 21.70
N PHE A 683 24.06 -18.88 21.47
CA PHE A 683 23.02 -19.87 21.19
C PHE A 683 23.29 -20.69 19.91
N GLU A 684 23.77 -20.08 18.82
CA GLU A 684 24.16 -20.81 17.61
C GLU A 684 25.23 -21.89 17.87
N LYS A 685 26.24 -21.59 18.71
CA LYS A 685 27.28 -22.55 19.10
C LYS A 685 26.74 -23.66 20.00
N MET A 686 25.84 -23.32 20.92
CA MET A 686 25.15 -24.32 21.76
C MET A 686 24.26 -25.24 20.92
N LEU A 687 23.59 -24.69 19.89
CA LEU A 687 22.74 -25.42 18.97
C LEU A 687 23.56 -26.38 18.09
N ALA A 688 24.73 -25.95 17.61
CA ALA A 688 25.69 -26.80 16.90
C ALA A 688 26.29 -27.94 17.77
N ALA A 689 26.24 -27.80 19.09
CA ALA A 689 26.65 -28.84 20.05
C ALA A 689 25.50 -29.81 20.43
N VAL A 690 24.28 -29.64 19.92
CA VAL A 690 23.15 -30.56 20.18
C VAL A 690 23.34 -31.86 19.41
N GLU A 691 23.14 -33.00 20.08
CA GLU A 691 23.25 -34.31 19.45
C GLU A 691 22.27 -34.45 18.26
N GLY A 692 22.85 -34.72 17.09
CA GLY A 692 22.12 -34.84 15.83
C GLY A 692 21.83 -33.50 15.12
N ALA A 693 22.39 -32.38 15.59
CA ALA A 693 22.35 -31.13 14.83
C ALA A 693 23.31 -31.16 13.64
N THR A 694 22.82 -30.73 12.48
CA THR A 694 23.55 -30.49 11.24
C THR A 694 23.06 -29.19 10.61
N GLU A 695 23.77 -28.70 9.57
CA GLU A 695 23.30 -27.55 8.76
C GLU A 695 22.99 -26.29 9.59
N VAL A 696 23.72 -26.08 10.69
CA VAL A 696 23.54 -24.93 11.60
C VAL A 696 24.17 -23.67 11.00
N SER A 697 23.40 -22.59 10.86
CA SER A 697 23.88 -21.32 10.30
C SER A 697 23.01 -20.12 10.69
N GLY A 698 23.63 -19.09 11.26
CA GLY A 698 23.04 -17.79 11.55
C GLY A 698 23.04 -16.82 10.36
N VAL A 699 21.96 -16.05 10.24
CA VAL A 699 21.82 -14.93 9.29
C VAL A 699 21.37 -13.66 10.06
N PRO A 700 22.31 -12.92 10.68
CA PRO A 700 21.99 -11.73 11.49
C PRO A 700 21.36 -10.57 10.70
N GLU A 701 21.74 -10.43 9.42
CA GLU A 701 21.29 -9.35 8.53
C GLU A 701 20.02 -9.68 7.73
N ALA A 702 19.32 -10.76 8.08
CA ALA A 702 18.00 -11.04 7.51
C ALA A 702 16.96 -10.01 8.00
N TYR A 703 15.93 -9.77 7.18
CA TYR A 703 14.82 -8.85 7.51
C TYR A 703 14.11 -9.23 8.82
N VAL A 704 14.09 -10.51 9.16
CA VAL A 704 13.96 -10.98 10.54
C VAL A 704 15.17 -11.87 10.83
N PRO A 705 16.06 -11.51 11.78
CA PRO A 705 17.28 -12.27 12.06
C PRO A 705 16.96 -13.69 12.53
N ILE A 706 17.67 -14.66 11.96
CA ILE A 706 17.33 -16.09 12.05
C ILE A 706 18.57 -16.96 12.18
N VAL A 707 18.49 -18.02 13.00
CA VAL A 707 19.41 -19.17 12.95
C VAL A 707 18.66 -20.35 12.35
N LYS A 708 19.20 -20.98 11.31
CA LYS A 708 18.70 -22.23 10.75
C LYS A 708 19.50 -23.40 11.32
N ALA A 709 18.84 -24.54 11.52
CA ALA A 709 19.50 -25.80 11.86
C ALA A 709 18.65 -26.99 11.42
N LYS A 710 19.27 -28.16 11.30
CA LYS A 710 18.59 -29.43 11.02
C LYS A 710 18.91 -30.41 12.13
N ILE A 711 17.96 -30.62 13.03
CA ILE A 711 18.17 -31.39 14.26
C ILE A 711 17.49 -32.75 14.12
N SER A 712 18.27 -33.81 14.22
CA SER A 712 17.84 -35.20 14.02
C SER A 712 17.12 -35.39 12.68
N GLY A 713 17.54 -34.66 11.64
CA GLY A 713 16.98 -34.67 10.29
C GLY A 713 15.81 -33.71 10.03
N ILE A 714 15.22 -33.10 11.07
CA ILE A 714 14.12 -32.12 10.96
C ILE A 714 14.71 -30.72 10.78
N PRO A 715 14.30 -29.92 9.77
CA PRO A 715 14.68 -28.51 9.68
C PRO A 715 13.94 -27.67 10.74
N LEU A 716 14.63 -26.74 11.39
CA LEU A 716 14.07 -25.75 12.31
C LEU A 716 14.63 -24.35 12.01
N ASP A 717 13.73 -23.37 12.09
CA ASP A 717 13.98 -21.97 11.78
C ASP A 717 13.80 -21.14 13.06
N PHE A 718 14.91 -20.69 13.66
CA PHE A 718 14.93 -20.04 14.97
C PHE A 718 14.97 -18.51 14.85
N LEU A 719 13.86 -17.87 15.22
CA LEU A 719 13.79 -16.43 15.45
C LEU A 719 14.05 -16.10 16.93
N MET A 720 14.43 -14.85 17.20
CA MET A 720 14.66 -14.35 18.56
C MET A 720 13.84 -13.09 18.84
N ALA A 721 13.19 -13.07 20.00
CA ALA A 721 12.51 -11.90 20.56
C ALA A 721 12.93 -11.68 22.02
N ARG A 722 13.53 -10.52 22.29
CA ARG A 722 13.89 -10.04 23.62
C ARG A 722 12.75 -9.21 24.18
N LEU A 723 12.09 -9.65 25.24
CA LEU A 723 11.03 -8.87 25.89
C LEU A 723 11.59 -7.91 26.96
N ALA A 724 10.85 -6.85 27.27
CA ALA A 724 11.21 -5.86 28.29
C ALA A 724 11.10 -6.39 29.76
N LEU A 725 11.05 -7.70 29.94
CA LEU A 725 10.89 -8.39 31.23
C LEU A 725 12.26 -8.81 31.81
N SER A 726 12.38 -8.83 33.14
CA SER A 726 13.59 -9.30 33.83
C SER A 726 13.76 -10.82 33.79
N SER A 727 12.67 -11.55 33.61
CA SER A 727 12.59 -13.00 33.48
C SER A 727 11.44 -13.38 32.56
N ILE A 728 11.50 -14.57 31.97
CA ILE A 728 10.45 -15.12 31.10
C ILE A 728 9.78 -16.30 31.81
N PRO A 729 8.53 -16.16 32.29
CA PRO A 729 7.84 -17.20 33.02
C PRO A 729 7.26 -18.27 32.08
N ASP A 730 7.12 -19.50 32.60
CA ASP A 730 6.71 -20.65 31.79
C ASP A 730 5.24 -20.60 31.34
N ASP A 731 4.38 -19.85 32.02
CA ASP A 731 2.97 -19.61 31.66
C ASP A 731 2.79 -18.46 30.65
N LEU A 732 3.87 -17.75 30.27
CA LEU A 732 3.78 -16.57 29.39
C LEU A 732 2.97 -16.84 28.12
N SER A 733 1.98 -15.97 27.87
CA SER A 733 1.22 -15.92 26.61
C SER A 733 1.57 -14.65 25.85
N LEU A 734 1.71 -14.74 24.52
CA LEU A 734 2.07 -13.61 23.66
C LEU A 734 0.87 -12.76 23.22
N GLN A 735 -0.32 -13.01 23.78
CA GLN A 735 -1.56 -12.29 23.47
C GLN A 735 -1.51 -10.81 23.84
N ASP A 736 -0.90 -10.46 24.98
CA ASP A 736 -0.91 -9.09 25.50
C ASP A 736 -0.05 -8.14 24.63
N ASP A 737 -0.71 -7.19 23.97
CA ASP A 737 -0.08 -6.15 23.16
C ASP A 737 0.90 -5.27 23.94
N ASN A 738 0.74 -5.18 25.27
CA ASN A 738 1.67 -4.42 26.11
C ASN A 738 3.07 -5.06 26.15
N LEU A 739 3.22 -6.35 25.79
CA LEU A 739 4.51 -7.00 25.60
C LEU A 739 5.32 -6.39 24.43
N LEU A 740 4.68 -5.69 23.50
CA LEU A 740 5.32 -5.01 22.38
C LEU A 740 5.93 -3.63 22.77
N ARG A 741 5.65 -3.13 23.98
CA ARG A 741 6.19 -1.85 24.45
C ARG A 741 7.72 -1.92 24.60
N ASN A 742 8.40 -0.87 24.13
CA ASN A 742 9.85 -0.70 24.21
C ASN A 742 10.68 -1.79 23.52
N LEU A 743 10.11 -2.49 22.52
CA LEU A 743 10.83 -3.47 21.71
C LEU A 743 11.41 -2.84 20.43
N ASP A 744 12.54 -3.35 19.95
CA ASP A 744 13.03 -3.04 18.61
C ASP A 744 12.15 -3.68 17.51
N GLU A 745 12.06 -3.04 16.34
CA GLU A 745 11.23 -3.52 15.23
C GLU A 745 11.51 -4.97 14.81
N ARG A 746 12.78 -5.42 14.94
CA ARG A 746 13.15 -6.81 14.61
C ARG A 746 12.51 -7.78 15.61
N CYS A 747 12.45 -7.44 16.91
CA CYS A 747 11.71 -8.21 17.92
C CYS A 747 10.18 -8.19 17.68
N VAL A 748 9.60 -7.03 17.32
CA VAL A 748 8.16 -6.94 16.98
C VAL A 748 7.82 -7.84 15.79
N ARG A 749 8.68 -7.85 14.76
CA ARG A 749 8.56 -8.76 13.59
C ARG A 749 8.67 -10.23 14.00
N SER A 750 9.64 -10.61 14.84
CA SER A 750 9.78 -11.97 15.38
C SER A 750 8.52 -12.45 16.12
N LEU A 751 7.91 -11.60 16.93
CA LEU A 751 6.69 -11.91 17.71
C LEU A 751 5.43 -12.04 16.83
N GLY A 752 5.40 -11.34 15.69
CA GLY A 752 4.24 -11.30 14.79
C GLY A 752 3.81 -12.68 14.28
N GLY A 753 4.76 -13.55 13.92
CA GLY A 753 4.47 -14.89 13.41
C GLY A 753 3.68 -15.76 14.40
N SER A 754 4.12 -15.81 15.66
CA SER A 754 3.42 -16.54 16.72
C SER A 754 2.07 -15.90 17.04
N ARG A 755 2.02 -14.57 17.21
CA ARG A 755 0.79 -13.83 17.54
C ARG A 755 -0.31 -14.00 16.49
N VAL A 756 0.04 -13.91 15.20
CA VAL A 756 -0.92 -14.05 14.09
C VAL A 756 -1.51 -15.46 14.02
N ASN A 757 -0.68 -16.50 14.14
CA ASN A 757 -1.15 -17.88 14.13
C ASN A 757 -2.12 -18.18 15.28
N ASP A 758 -1.76 -17.74 16.48
CA ASP A 758 -2.55 -17.93 17.69
C ASP A 758 -3.91 -17.21 17.59
N GLU A 759 -3.95 -15.98 17.06
CA GLU A 759 -5.21 -15.26 16.80
C GLU A 759 -6.06 -15.96 15.73
N ILE A 760 -5.47 -16.48 14.65
CA ILE A 760 -6.23 -17.23 13.63
C ILE A 760 -6.91 -18.46 14.27
N LEU A 761 -6.22 -19.18 15.15
CA LEU A 761 -6.78 -20.36 15.84
C LEU A 761 -7.89 -20.02 16.85
N ARG A 762 -7.90 -18.80 17.43
CA ARG A 762 -9.03 -18.30 18.26
C ARG A 762 -10.22 -17.82 17.44
N LEU A 763 -9.98 -17.37 16.21
CA LEU A 763 -10.97 -16.72 15.34
C LEU A 763 -11.68 -17.70 14.38
N VAL A 764 -11.46 -19.01 14.51
CA VAL A 764 -12.19 -20.07 13.79
C VAL A 764 -13.10 -20.88 14.72
N PRO A 765 -14.33 -21.23 14.30
CA PRO A 765 -15.29 -21.95 15.15
C PRO A 765 -14.98 -23.45 15.32
N ASN A 766 -14.30 -24.07 14.35
CA ASN A 766 -13.83 -25.45 14.43
C ASN A 766 -12.41 -25.54 13.84
N VAL A 767 -11.44 -25.91 14.69
CA VAL A 767 -10.01 -25.94 14.33
C VAL A 767 -9.66 -27.13 13.43
N GLU A 768 -10.36 -28.26 13.54
CA GLU A 768 -10.10 -29.45 12.70
C GLU A 768 -10.59 -29.23 11.27
N VAL A 769 -11.85 -28.79 11.11
CA VAL A 769 -12.41 -28.38 9.82
C VAL A 769 -11.54 -27.32 9.13
N TYR A 770 -11.08 -26.33 9.89
CA TYR A 770 -10.15 -25.31 9.41
C TYR A 770 -8.83 -25.91 8.92
N ARG A 771 -8.21 -26.82 9.69
CA ARG A 771 -6.95 -27.50 9.32
C ARG A 771 -7.08 -28.30 8.03
N ASP A 772 -8.13 -29.10 7.89
CA ASP A 772 -8.33 -29.95 6.71
C ASP A 772 -8.66 -29.13 5.45
N SER A 773 -9.48 -28.10 5.60
CA SER A 773 -9.74 -27.12 4.54
C SER A 773 -8.45 -26.42 4.11
N LEU A 774 -7.59 -26.02 5.06
CA LEU A 774 -6.33 -25.34 4.77
C LEU A 774 -5.27 -26.28 4.18
N ARG A 775 -5.24 -27.57 4.55
CA ARG A 775 -4.41 -28.60 3.87
C ARG A 775 -4.79 -28.69 2.39
N CYS A 776 -6.09 -28.75 2.07
CA CYS A 776 -6.59 -28.72 0.69
C CYS A 776 -6.16 -27.46 -0.07
N ILE A 777 -6.42 -26.27 0.48
CA ILE A 777 -6.09 -25.00 -0.20
C ILE A 777 -4.58 -24.81 -0.36
N LYS A 778 -3.75 -25.26 0.60
CA LYS A 778 -2.28 -25.25 0.46
C LYS A 778 -1.81 -26.17 -0.67
N LEU A 779 -2.27 -27.42 -0.72
CA LEU A 779 -1.90 -28.36 -1.80
C LEU A 779 -2.34 -27.83 -3.17
N TRP A 780 -3.57 -27.33 -3.28
CA TRP A 780 -4.07 -26.70 -4.50
C TRP A 780 -3.20 -25.51 -4.92
N ALA A 781 -2.99 -24.51 -4.05
CA ALA A 781 -2.22 -23.31 -4.40
C ALA A 781 -0.76 -23.63 -4.79
N GLN A 782 -0.16 -24.68 -4.21
CA GLN A 782 1.15 -25.20 -4.61
C GLN A 782 1.10 -25.87 -5.99
N ARG A 783 0.15 -26.78 -6.23
CA ARG A 783 -0.02 -27.48 -7.52
C ARG A 783 -0.34 -26.53 -8.67
N ARG A 784 -1.10 -25.47 -8.41
CA ARG A 784 -1.48 -24.43 -9.39
C ARG A 784 -0.43 -23.31 -9.57
N ALA A 785 0.72 -23.40 -8.90
CA ALA A 785 1.81 -22.41 -8.95
C ALA A 785 1.42 -20.98 -8.52
N ILE A 786 0.62 -20.85 -7.44
CA ILE A 786 0.17 -19.56 -6.88
C ILE A 786 0.48 -19.42 -5.37
N TYR A 787 1.51 -20.11 -4.89
CA TYR A 787 1.97 -20.08 -3.49
C TYR A 787 3.40 -19.49 -3.42
N SER A 788 3.53 -18.16 -3.45
CA SER A 788 4.81 -17.45 -3.25
C SER A 788 4.62 -15.94 -3.05
N ASN A 789 4.82 -15.43 -1.84
CA ASN A 789 4.69 -13.99 -1.54
C ASN A 789 5.75 -13.13 -2.25
N VAL A 790 6.99 -13.62 -2.38
CA VAL A 790 8.09 -12.84 -3.00
C VAL A 790 7.85 -12.60 -4.50
N ASN A 791 7.24 -13.58 -5.19
CA ASN A 791 6.86 -13.48 -6.60
C ASN A 791 5.47 -12.84 -6.82
N GLY A 792 4.85 -12.27 -5.78
CA GLY A 792 3.59 -11.52 -5.87
C GLY A 792 2.30 -12.33 -5.73
N PHE A 793 2.39 -13.61 -5.40
CA PHE A 793 1.24 -14.45 -5.06
C PHE A 793 0.99 -14.47 -3.54
N PHE A 794 0.08 -15.33 -3.07
CA PHE A 794 -0.27 -15.41 -1.66
C PHE A 794 0.71 -16.32 -0.89
N GLY A 795 1.16 -15.85 0.28
CA GLY A 795 1.92 -16.65 1.24
C GLY A 795 1.04 -17.53 2.14
N GLY A 796 1.65 -18.42 2.93
CA GLY A 796 0.92 -19.37 3.79
C GLY A 796 -0.06 -18.71 4.78
N VAL A 797 0.32 -17.57 5.37
CA VAL A 797 -0.52 -16.79 6.29
C VAL A 797 -1.73 -16.18 5.57
N ALA A 798 -1.58 -15.73 4.31
CA ALA A 798 -2.70 -15.21 3.52
C ALA A 798 -3.74 -16.32 3.24
N TRP A 799 -3.29 -17.50 2.80
CA TRP A 799 -4.17 -18.67 2.62
C TRP A 799 -4.86 -19.10 3.92
N ALA A 800 -4.13 -19.10 5.04
CA ALA A 800 -4.69 -19.36 6.37
C ALA A 800 -5.81 -18.38 6.74
N ILE A 801 -5.61 -17.08 6.51
CA ILE A 801 -6.62 -16.04 6.77
C ILE A 801 -7.85 -16.22 5.87
N LEU A 802 -7.68 -16.54 4.58
CA LEU A 802 -8.82 -16.77 3.68
C LEU A 802 -9.68 -17.96 4.14
N VAL A 803 -9.06 -19.09 4.46
CA VAL A 803 -9.79 -20.29 4.91
C VAL A 803 -10.47 -20.04 6.26
N ALA A 804 -9.78 -19.36 7.19
CA ALA A 804 -10.38 -18.96 8.47
C ALA A 804 -11.61 -18.06 8.27
N ARG A 805 -11.59 -17.14 7.29
CA ARG A 805 -12.73 -16.28 6.99
C ARG A 805 -13.94 -17.06 6.48
N ILE A 806 -13.75 -18.09 5.66
CA ILE A 806 -14.85 -18.96 5.22
C ILE A 806 -15.42 -19.77 6.39
N CYS A 807 -14.56 -20.24 7.31
CA CYS A 807 -15.00 -20.93 8.52
C CYS A 807 -15.88 -20.04 9.42
N GLN A 808 -15.58 -18.74 9.53
CA GLN A 808 -16.44 -17.78 10.23
C GLN A 808 -17.82 -17.60 9.57
N LEU A 809 -17.88 -17.68 8.24
CA LEU A 809 -19.12 -17.49 7.48
C LEU A 809 -20.02 -18.73 7.48
N TYR A 810 -19.46 -19.91 7.77
CA TYR A 810 -20.16 -21.20 7.81
C TYR A 810 -19.70 -22.05 9.02
N PRO A 811 -20.02 -21.66 10.26
CA PRO A 811 -19.43 -22.24 11.47
C PRO A 811 -19.68 -23.74 11.68
N ASN A 812 -20.77 -24.27 11.12
CA ASN A 812 -21.20 -25.67 11.29
C ASN A 812 -20.93 -26.54 10.03
N ALA A 813 -20.19 -26.01 9.05
CA ALA A 813 -19.89 -26.73 7.82
C ALA A 813 -18.68 -27.67 7.95
N THR A 814 -18.71 -28.76 7.19
CA THR A 814 -17.60 -29.73 7.05
C THR A 814 -16.55 -29.25 6.04
N ALA A 815 -15.34 -29.82 6.07
CA ALA A 815 -14.22 -29.32 5.27
C ALA A 815 -14.47 -29.33 3.75
N GLY A 816 -15.18 -30.32 3.20
CA GLY A 816 -15.56 -30.35 1.79
C GLY A 816 -16.53 -29.21 1.42
N ALA A 817 -17.46 -28.86 2.31
CA ALA A 817 -18.34 -27.71 2.14
C ALA A 817 -17.58 -26.37 2.26
N ILE A 818 -16.68 -26.24 3.24
CA ILE A 818 -15.80 -25.06 3.38
C ILE A 818 -14.95 -24.86 2.12
N VAL A 819 -14.34 -25.91 1.57
CA VAL A 819 -13.56 -25.84 0.32
C VAL A 819 -14.44 -25.48 -0.88
N SER A 820 -15.67 -25.98 -0.98
CA SER A 820 -16.63 -25.55 -2.01
C SER A 820 -16.95 -24.05 -1.90
N ARG A 821 -17.38 -23.58 -0.71
CA ARG A 821 -17.73 -22.16 -0.49
C ARG A 821 -16.53 -21.23 -0.62
N PHE A 822 -15.32 -21.70 -0.31
CA PHE A 822 -14.07 -20.94 -0.47
C PHE A 822 -13.87 -20.48 -1.91
N PHE A 823 -13.95 -21.37 -2.91
CA PHE A 823 -13.71 -20.98 -4.29
C PHE A 823 -14.78 -20.03 -4.82
N ILE A 824 -16.05 -20.32 -4.54
CA ILE A 824 -17.19 -19.49 -4.95
C ILE A 824 -17.04 -18.06 -4.39
N ILE A 825 -16.80 -17.94 -3.07
CA ILE A 825 -16.71 -16.64 -2.40
C ILE A 825 -15.42 -15.89 -2.77
N MET A 826 -14.28 -16.56 -2.91
CA MET A 826 -13.01 -15.90 -3.27
C MET A 826 -12.97 -15.47 -4.74
N TYR A 827 -13.69 -16.16 -5.63
CA TYR A 827 -13.91 -15.72 -7.01
C TYR A 827 -14.88 -14.52 -7.08
N GLN A 828 -15.93 -14.50 -6.26
CA GLN A 828 -16.92 -13.41 -6.20
C GLN A 828 -16.52 -12.23 -5.30
N TRP A 829 -15.39 -12.31 -4.60
CA TRP A 829 -14.97 -11.29 -3.64
C TRP A 829 -14.68 -9.95 -4.33
N SER A 830 -15.26 -8.87 -3.82
CA SER A 830 -15.17 -7.53 -4.40
C SER A 830 -13.83 -6.83 -4.09
N TRP A 831 -12.73 -7.40 -4.59
CA TRP A 831 -11.40 -6.80 -4.50
C TRP A 831 -11.40 -5.36 -5.06
N PRO A 832 -10.79 -4.37 -4.38
CA PRO A 832 -9.85 -4.49 -3.26
C PRO A 832 -10.46 -4.41 -1.85
N GLN A 833 -11.73 -4.79 -1.62
CA GLN A 833 -12.25 -4.87 -0.24
C GLN A 833 -11.42 -5.87 0.61
N PRO A 834 -11.06 -5.52 1.86
CA PRO A 834 -10.15 -6.33 2.66
C PRO A 834 -10.80 -7.55 3.31
N VAL A 835 -10.06 -8.66 3.34
CA VAL A 835 -10.40 -9.82 4.17
C VAL A 835 -9.91 -9.58 5.60
N LEU A 836 -10.85 -9.49 6.54
CA LEU A 836 -10.64 -9.28 7.97
C LEU A 836 -11.21 -10.43 8.79
N LEU A 837 -10.48 -10.94 9.80
CA LEU A 837 -10.98 -11.96 10.75
C LEU A 837 -11.55 -11.37 12.04
N LYS A 838 -11.11 -10.17 12.43
CA LYS A 838 -11.70 -9.37 13.50
C LYS A 838 -11.61 -7.88 13.11
N GLN A 839 -12.23 -7.01 13.89
CA GLN A 839 -12.06 -5.57 13.68
C GLN A 839 -10.61 -5.18 13.96
N ILE A 840 -10.11 -4.16 13.25
CA ILE A 840 -8.74 -3.68 13.46
C ILE A 840 -8.72 -2.88 14.76
N GLU A 841 -7.96 -3.39 15.74
CA GLU A 841 -7.83 -2.81 17.07
C GLU A 841 -6.74 -1.72 17.10
N GLU A 842 -7.01 -0.63 17.82
CA GLU A 842 -5.97 0.32 18.22
C GLU A 842 -5.20 -0.24 19.43
N GLY A 843 -3.88 -0.34 19.31
CA GLY A 843 -3.00 -0.89 20.33
C GLY A 843 -2.06 0.14 20.96
N PRO A 844 -1.22 -0.26 21.93
CA PRO A 844 -0.53 0.65 22.85
C PRO A 844 0.68 1.42 22.28
N LEU A 845 0.97 1.32 20.98
CA LEU A 845 2.13 1.94 20.32
C LEU A 845 1.72 2.81 19.12
N GLN A 846 2.48 3.88 18.88
CA GLN A 846 2.36 4.72 17.68
C GLN A 846 3.08 4.08 16.48
N VAL A 847 2.61 2.89 16.06
CA VAL A 847 3.12 2.14 14.90
C VAL A 847 2.08 2.13 13.77
N ARG A 848 2.54 2.06 12.52
CA ARG A 848 1.63 1.94 11.37
C ARG A 848 0.83 0.65 11.43
N VAL A 849 -0.48 0.79 11.58
CA VAL A 849 -1.49 -0.26 11.38
C VAL A 849 -2.09 -0.08 9.98
N TRP A 850 -2.42 -1.17 9.28
CA TRP A 850 -2.96 -1.12 7.92
C TRP A 850 -4.25 -0.29 7.85
N ASN A 851 -4.24 0.78 7.05
CA ASN A 851 -5.38 1.66 6.89
C ASN A 851 -5.39 2.35 5.51
N PRO A 852 -6.20 1.88 4.53
CA PRO A 852 -6.23 2.43 3.17
C PRO A 852 -6.89 3.80 3.07
N LYS A 853 -7.57 4.28 4.14
CA LYS A 853 -8.02 5.68 4.20
C LYS A 853 -6.83 6.60 4.42
N LEU A 854 -6.02 6.31 5.44
CA LEU A 854 -4.89 7.16 5.85
C LEU A 854 -3.64 7.01 4.96
N TYR A 855 -3.32 5.80 4.50
CA TYR A 855 -2.07 5.51 3.81
C TYR A 855 -2.31 5.18 2.33
N PRO A 856 -1.84 6.01 1.36
CA PRO A 856 -1.96 5.71 -0.07
C PRO A 856 -1.32 4.37 -0.47
N ALA A 857 -0.22 4.00 0.18
CA ALA A 857 0.42 2.70 0.02
C ALA A 857 -0.41 1.52 0.57
N ASP A 858 -1.38 1.77 1.48
CA ASP A 858 -2.36 0.75 1.86
C ASP A 858 -3.55 0.71 0.91
N ARG A 859 -3.90 1.85 0.30
CA ARG A 859 -4.97 2.05 -0.68
C ARG A 859 -4.69 1.37 -2.03
N SER A 860 -3.42 1.25 -2.42
CA SER A 860 -3.00 0.62 -3.69
C SER A 860 -2.94 -0.91 -3.65
N HIS A 861 -3.24 -1.55 -2.51
CA HIS A 861 -3.28 -3.00 -2.40
C HIS A 861 -4.42 -3.62 -3.23
N ARG A 862 -4.06 -4.52 -4.15
CA ARG A 862 -5.00 -5.15 -5.08
C ARG A 862 -5.90 -6.21 -4.47
N MET A 863 -5.35 -7.04 -3.57
CA MET A 863 -6.09 -8.13 -2.89
C MET A 863 -5.76 -8.16 -1.39
N PRO A 864 -6.16 -7.15 -0.60
CA PRO A 864 -5.70 -7.00 0.79
C PRO A 864 -6.27 -8.08 1.73
N ILE A 865 -5.37 -8.84 2.35
CA ILE A 865 -5.69 -9.90 3.32
C ILE A 865 -4.94 -9.56 4.61
N ILE A 866 -5.67 -9.21 5.67
CA ILE A 866 -5.12 -8.48 6.82
C ILE A 866 -4.87 -9.40 8.01
N THR A 867 -3.69 -9.30 8.63
CA THR A 867 -3.34 -10.10 9.80
C THR A 867 -4.16 -9.66 11.04
N PRO A 868 -4.76 -10.58 11.80
CA PRO A 868 -5.64 -10.23 12.92
C PRO A 868 -4.92 -9.64 14.13
N ALA A 869 -3.68 -10.07 14.42
CA ALA A 869 -2.93 -9.58 15.57
C ALA A 869 -2.39 -8.17 15.33
N TYR A 870 -2.42 -7.33 16.37
CA TYR A 870 -1.84 -6.00 16.36
C TYR A 870 -0.28 -6.05 16.31
N PRO A 871 0.38 -5.13 15.57
CA PRO A 871 -0.20 -4.20 14.60
C PRO A 871 -0.64 -4.93 13.33
N ALA A 872 -1.88 -4.71 12.90
CA ALA A 872 -2.45 -5.39 11.74
C ALA A 872 -1.79 -4.91 10.43
N MET A 873 -1.45 -5.84 9.54
CA MET A 873 -0.70 -5.58 8.30
C MET A 873 -1.29 -6.34 7.11
N CYS A 874 -1.06 -5.83 5.89
CA CYS A 874 -1.42 -6.53 4.66
C CYS A 874 -0.44 -7.67 4.35
N SER A 875 -0.91 -8.92 4.45
CA SER A 875 -0.13 -10.14 4.15
C SER A 875 0.10 -10.37 2.65
N THR A 876 -0.54 -9.57 1.80
CA THR A 876 -0.56 -9.67 0.32
C THR A 876 -0.12 -8.38 -0.37
N HIS A 877 0.72 -7.57 0.28
CA HIS A 877 1.22 -6.30 -0.26
C HIS A 877 2.05 -6.43 -1.55
N ASN A 878 2.45 -7.64 -1.93
CA ASN A 878 3.21 -7.92 -3.15
C ASN A 878 2.33 -8.22 -4.39
N VAL A 879 1.00 -8.22 -4.28
CA VAL A 879 0.12 -8.57 -5.41
C VAL A 879 0.12 -7.49 -6.50
N THR A 880 0.44 -7.89 -7.72
CA THR A 880 0.51 -7.08 -8.96
C THR A 880 -0.76 -7.24 -9.81
N ALA A 881 -0.88 -6.54 -10.94
CA ALA A 881 -2.04 -6.70 -11.82
C ALA A 881 -2.10 -8.12 -12.44
N SER A 882 -0.95 -8.63 -12.88
CA SER A 882 -0.83 -9.96 -13.48
C SER A 882 -1.15 -11.06 -12.47
N THR A 883 -0.56 -10.99 -11.27
CA THR A 883 -0.76 -11.99 -10.22
C THR A 883 -2.19 -11.99 -9.68
N GLN A 884 -2.83 -10.81 -9.55
CA GLN A 884 -4.27 -10.70 -9.29
C GLN A 884 -5.10 -11.41 -10.38
N MET A 885 -4.79 -11.19 -11.66
CA MET A 885 -5.51 -11.82 -12.78
C MET A 885 -5.39 -13.35 -12.76
N ILE A 886 -4.19 -13.88 -12.50
CA ILE A 886 -3.91 -15.32 -12.43
C ILE A 886 -4.63 -15.97 -11.24
N VAL A 887 -4.56 -15.37 -10.05
CA VAL A 887 -5.28 -15.88 -8.86
C VAL A 887 -6.80 -15.88 -9.09
N THR A 888 -7.33 -14.87 -9.79
CA THR A 888 -8.76 -14.81 -10.14
C THR A 888 -9.14 -15.88 -11.19
N GLU A 889 -8.28 -16.14 -12.18
CA GLU A 889 -8.44 -17.23 -13.16
C GLU A 889 -8.49 -18.61 -12.47
N GLU A 890 -7.56 -18.85 -11.53
CA GLU A 890 -7.48 -20.13 -10.81
C GLU A 890 -8.58 -20.29 -9.74
N PHE A 891 -9.03 -19.21 -9.07
CA PHE A 891 -10.22 -19.27 -8.21
C PHE A 891 -11.47 -19.67 -9.00
N LYS A 892 -11.66 -19.11 -10.20
CA LYS A 892 -12.76 -19.51 -11.08
C LYS A 892 -12.70 -21.00 -11.44
N LYS A 893 -11.52 -21.49 -11.88
CA LYS A 893 -11.33 -22.92 -12.18
C LYS A 893 -11.58 -23.80 -10.96
N GLY A 894 -11.17 -23.34 -9.78
CA GLY A 894 -11.47 -24.01 -8.51
C GLY A 894 -12.97 -24.18 -8.31
N ALA A 895 -13.76 -23.10 -8.50
CA ALA A 895 -15.22 -23.13 -8.41
C ALA A 895 -15.83 -24.10 -9.46
N ASP A 896 -15.43 -23.95 -10.73
CA ASP A 896 -15.85 -24.80 -11.85
C ASP A 896 -15.52 -26.30 -11.65
N ILE A 897 -14.57 -26.64 -10.76
CA ILE A 897 -14.20 -28.03 -10.41
C ILE A 897 -14.97 -28.50 -9.16
N VAL A 898 -14.98 -27.74 -8.07
CA VAL A 898 -15.64 -28.19 -6.82
C VAL A 898 -17.16 -28.33 -6.97
N ASP A 899 -17.80 -27.53 -7.82
CA ASP A 899 -19.23 -27.70 -8.12
C ASP A 899 -19.50 -29.06 -8.80
N LYS A 900 -18.60 -29.50 -9.70
CA LYS A 900 -18.68 -30.84 -10.31
C LYS A 900 -18.40 -31.96 -9.30
N VAL A 901 -17.50 -31.76 -8.35
CA VAL A 901 -17.25 -32.73 -7.25
C VAL A 901 -18.48 -32.84 -6.34
N ILE A 902 -19.09 -31.71 -5.97
CA ILE A 902 -20.35 -31.68 -5.20
C ILE A 902 -21.47 -32.42 -5.94
N VAL A 903 -21.61 -32.20 -7.25
CA VAL A 903 -22.60 -32.90 -8.12
C VAL A 903 -22.21 -34.38 -8.37
N GLY A 904 -20.95 -34.76 -8.20
CA GLY A 904 -20.45 -36.13 -8.40
C GLY A 904 -20.01 -36.45 -9.83
N THR A 905 -19.75 -35.44 -10.67
CA THR A 905 -19.26 -35.57 -12.05
C THR A 905 -17.76 -35.33 -12.21
N ALA A 906 -17.06 -34.99 -11.13
CA ALA A 906 -15.60 -34.82 -11.06
C ALA A 906 -15.04 -35.36 -9.74
N SER A 907 -13.72 -35.49 -9.68
CA SER A 907 -12.94 -35.96 -8.52
C SER A 907 -12.05 -34.86 -7.94
N TRP A 908 -11.73 -34.96 -6.64
CA TRP A 908 -10.76 -34.06 -6.00
C TRP A 908 -9.37 -34.06 -6.66
N SER A 909 -9.00 -35.16 -7.33
CA SER A 909 -7.72 -35.25 -8.06
C SER A 909 -7.61 -34.25 -9.22
N GLU A 910 -8.74 -33.79 -9.79
CA GLU A 910 -8.77 -32.76 -10.82
C GLU A 910 -8.39 -31.38 -10.27
N LEU A 911 -8.79 -31.07 -9.03
CA LEU A 911 -8.40 -29.84 -8.35
C LEU A 911 -6.88 -29.80 -8.09
N PHE A 912 -6.27 -30.95 -7.83
CA PHE A 912 -4.84 -31.08 -7.54
C PHE A 912 -3.96 -31.35 -8.77
N GLN A 913 -4.51 -31.19 -9.99
CA GLN A 913 -3.72 -31.24 -11.22
C GLN A 913 -2.66 -30.14 -11.24
N LYS A 914 -1.43 -30.53 -11.63
CA LYS A 914 -0.28 -29.62 -11.79
C LYS A 914 -0.60 -28.48 -12.78
N HIS A 915 0.01 -27.34 -12.55
CA HIS A 915 -0.01 -26.19 -13.45
C HIS A 915 0.47 -26.53 -14.86
N ASP A 916 -0.08 -25.85 -15.86
CA ASP A 916 0.33 -25.94 -17.26
C ASP A 916 1.41 -24.90 -17.64
N PHE A 917 2.01 -24.20 -16.66
CA PHE A 917 2.83 -23.00 -16.85
C PHE A 917 3.79 -23.03 -18.07
N PHE A 918 4.64 -24.06 -18.20
CA PHE A 918 5.65 -24.16 -19.28
C PHE A 918 5.07 -24.56 -20.66
N HIS A 919 3.78 -24.89 -20.70
CA HIS A 919 3.00 -25.15 -21.91
C HIS A 919 2.05 -23.97 -22.25
N LYS A 920 1.55 -23.24 -21.23
CA LYS A 920 0.55 -22.17 -21.33
C LYS A 920 1.00 -20.98 -22.19
N TYR A 921 2.27 -20.59 -22.12
CA TYR A 921 2.80 -19.43 -22.83
C TYR A 921 3.67 -19.80 -24.05
N ARG A 922 3.57 -18.98 -25.11
CA ARG A 922 4.39 -19.12 -26.32
C ARG A 922 5.81 -18.57 -26.13
N TYR A 923 5.94 -17.57 -25.27
CA TYR A 923 7.17 -16.84 -24.97
C TYR A 923 7.35 -16.72 -23.45
N TYR A 924 8.59 -16.78 -23.01
CA TYR A 924 9.00 -16.55 -21.63
C TYR A 924 10.18 -15.59 -21.60
N LEU A 925 10.37 -14.92 -20.48
CA LEU A 925 11.66 -14.39 -20.08
C LEU A 925 12.35 -15.40 -19.18
N GLN A 926 13.66 -15.53 -19.37
CA GLN A 926 14.56 -16.32 -18.53
C GLN A 926 15.49 -15.31 -17.84
N VAL A 927 15.46 -15.28 -16.50
CA VAL A 927 16.33 -14.47 -15.65
C VAL A 927 17.30 -15.42 -14.97
N ILE A 928 18.60 -15.22 -15.18
CA ILE A 928 19.66 -16.13 -14.74
C ILE A 928 20.60 -15.36 -13.81
N ALA A 929 20.72 -15.85 -12.58
CA ALA A 929 21.69 -15.38 -11.59
C ALA A 929 22.79 -16.43 -11.45
N SER A 930 24.07 -16.08 -11.59
CA SER A 930 25.18 -17.06 -11.56
C SER A 930 26.40 -16.55 -10.79
N THR A 931 27.12 -17.46 -10.12
CA THR A 931 28.34 -17.16 -9.35
C THR A 931 29.30 -18.36 -9.33
N ALA A 932 30.55 -18.12 -8.89
CA ALA A 932 31.57 -19.16 -8.72
C ALA A 932 31.56 -19.86 -7.33
N SER A 933 30.60 -19.56 -6.45
CA SER A 933 30.56 -20.09 -5.07
C SER A 933 29.12 -20.32 -4.58
N ALA A 934 28.85 -21.49 -3.99
CA ALA A 934 27.53 -21.85 -3.47
C ALA A 934 27.02 -20.86 -2.41
N ASP A 935 27.86 -20.45 -1.46
CA ASP A 935 27.50 -19.52 -0.39
C ASP A 935 27.17 -18.12 -0.90
N THR A 936 27.75 -17.74 -2.04
CA THR A 936 27.45 -16.49 -2.75
C THR A 936 26.19 -16.66 -3.58
N GLN A 937 26.01 -17.81 -4.26
CA GLN A 937 24.85 -18.11 -5.08
C GLN A 937 23.53 -17.99 -4.30
N ILE A 938 23.46 -18.57 -3.09
CA ILE A 938 22.25 -18.51 -2.25
C ILE A 938 21.83 -17.04 -1.99
N LYS A 939 22.81 -16.18 -1.67
CA LYS A 939 22.60 -14.77 -1.37
C LYS A 939 22.26 -13.97 -2.64
N TRP A 940 22.92 -14.28 -3.75
CA TRP A 940 22.70 -13.62 -5.04
C TRP A 940 21.33 -13.99 -5.63
N ALA A 941 21.04 -15.28 -5.77
CA ALA A 941 19.77 -15.78 -6.30
C ALA A 941 18.56 -15.26 -5.49
N GLY A 942 18.63 -15.28 -4.16
CA GLY A 942 17.58 -14.71 -3.31
C GLY A 942 17.44 -13.18 -3.48
N THR A 943 18.55 -12.47 -3.71
CA THR A 943 18.52 -11.03 -4.05
C THR A 943 17.83 -10.81 -5.40
N VAL A 944 18.16 -11.58 -6.43
CA VAL A 944 17.51 -11.50 -7.74
C VAL A 944 16.01 -11.82 -7.64
N GLU A 945 15.64 -12.90 -6.95
CA GLU A 945 14.24 -13.29 -6.73
C GLU A 945 13.43 -12.16 -6.06
N SER A 946 14.00 -11.54 -5.02
CA SER A 946 13.37 -10.39 -4.31
C SER A 946 13.07 -9.17 -5.19
N ARG A 947 13.59 -9.14 -6.43
CA ARG A 947 13.38 -8.07 -7.42
C ARG A 947 12.56 -8.52 -8.63
N ILE A 948 12.26 -9.82 -8.81
CA ILE A 948 11.48 -10.32 -9.97
C ILE A 948 10.11 -9.63 -10.05
N ARG A 949 9.44 -9.42 -8.92
CA ARG A 949 8.19 -8.64 -8.86
C ARG A 949 8.33 -7.24 -9.46
N GLN A 950 9.47 -6.57 -9.31
CA GLN A 950 9.70 -5.23 -9.86
C GLN A 950 9.86 -5.26 -11.39
N LEU A 951 10.40 -6.36 -11.96
CA LEU A 951 10.38 -6.60 -13.40
C LEU A 951 8.94 -6.86 -13.89
N VAL A 952 8.16 -7.68 -13.18
CA VAL A 952 6.74 -7.92 -13.50
C VAL A 952 5.94 -6.61 -13.49
N MET A 953 6.08 -5.79 -12.44
CA MET A 953 5.41 -4.48 -12.36
C MET A 953 5.84 -3.52 -13.49
N LYS A 954 7.10 -3.54 -13.93
CA LYS A 954 7.54 -2.73 -15.09
C LYS A 954 7.09 -3.32 -16.44
N LEU A 955 6.85 -4.63 -16.52
CA LEU A 955 6.28 -5.28 -17.72
C LEU A 955 4.78 -5.03 -17.86
N GLU A 956 4.06 -4.82 -16.76
CA GLU A 956 2.62 -4.47 -16.75
C GLU A 956 2.31 -3.11 -17.41
N TYR A 957 3.32 -2.27 -17.67
CA TYR A 957 3.21 -1.01 -18.43
C TYR A 957 3.61 -1.13 -19.91
N VAL A 958 3.70 -2.34 -20.47
CA VAL A 958 4.02 -2.54 -21.90
C VAL A 958 2.75 -2.86 -22.68
N ASP A 959 2.18 -1.87 -23.37
CA ASP A 959 0.83 -1.86 -23.98
C ASP A 959 0.35 -3.15 -24.66
N SER A 960 1.26 -3.94 -25.25
CA SER A 960 0.93 -5.15 -26.01
C SER A 960 1.16 -6.47 -25.25
N LEU A 961 1.44 -6.39 -23.96
CA LEU A 961 1.60 -7.51 -23.04
C LEU A 961 0.42 -7.53 -22.05
N ILE A 962 -0.49 -8.51 -22.23
CA ILE A 962 -1.68 -8.70 -21.37
C ILE A 962 -1.28 -9.19 -19.97
N LEU A 963 -0.23 -10.01 -19.88
CA LEU A 963 0.15 -10.68 -18.64
C LEU A 963 1.65 -10.99 -18.58
N ALA A 964 2.27 -10.68 -17.45
CA ALA A 964 3.58 -11.18 -17.05
C ALA A 964 3.42 -12.13 -15.85
N HIS A 965 3.48 -13.44 -16.09
CA HIS A 965 3.29 -14.48 -15.06
C HIS A 965 4.66 -14.95 -14.51
N PRO A 966 5.12 -14.49 -13.34
CA PRO A 966 6.35 -15.02 -12.73
C PRO A 966 6.14 -16.44 -12.22
N PHE A 967 7.05 -17.37 -12.49
CA PHE A 967 7.00 -18.70 -11.90
C PHE A 967 7.43 -18.65 -10.43
N ILE A 968 6.80 -19.45 -9.57
CA ILE A 968 6.97 -19.37 -8.10
C ILE A 968 8.27 -19.97 -7.54
N LYS A 969 9.19 -20.43 -8.39
CA LYS A 969 10.45 -21.07 -8.01
C LYS A 969 11.58 -20.73 -8.98
N GLY A 970 12.80 -20.64 -8.45
CA GLY A 970 14.02 -20.78 -9.24
C GLY A 970 14.35 -22.25 -9.56
N PHE A 971 15.18 -22.45 -10.57
CA PHE A 971 15.77 -23.74 -10.95
C PHE A 971 17.29 -23.65 -10.78
N ASP A 972 17.82 -24.33 -9.78
CA ASP A 972 19.26 -24.35 -9.48
C ASP A 972 20.01 -25.35 -10.37
N GLN A 973 21.18 -24.94 -10.85
CA GLN A 973 22.07 -25.74 -11.69
C GLN A 973 23.52 -25.56 -11.22
N ILE A 974 24.22 -26.69 -11.07
CA ILE A 974 25.67 -26.75 -10.88
C ILE A 974 26.28 -27.19 -12.21
N SER A 975 27.38 -26.57 -12.64
CA SER A 975 28.04 -26.89 -13.90
C SER A 975 29.56 -26.82 -13.74
N HIS A 976 30.23 -27.89 -14.16
CA HIS A 976 31.67 -28.05 -14.04
C HIS A 976 32.33 -27.69 -15.36
N CYS A 977 33.18 -26.67 -15.36
CA CYS A 977 33.82 -26.08 -16.54
C CYS A 977 35.34 -26.32 -16.51
N ILE A 978 35.95 -26.57 -17.66
CA ILE A 978 37.39 -26.80 -17.84
C ILE A 978 38.09 -25.55 -18.40
N THR A 979 37.35 -24.60 -18.97
CA THR A 979 37.92 -23.39 -19.58
C THR A 979 37.12 -22.14 -19.19
N GLU A 980 37.78 -20.97 -19.22
CA GLU A 980 37.15 -19.67 -18.99
C GLU A 980 35.99 -19.40 -19.95
N GLU A 981 36.05 -19.86 -21.21
CA GLU A 981 34.94 -19.71 -22.15
C GLU A 981 33.75 -20.59 -21.77
N GLU A 982 33.96 -21.82 -21.28
CA GLU A 982 32.86 -22.61 -20.72
C GLU A 982 32.24 -21.93 -19.49
N VAL A 983 33.06 -21.37 -18.59
CA VAL A 983 32.57 -20.56 -17.44
C VAL A 983 31.71 -19.39 -17.92
N ARG A 984 32.20 -18.61 -18.88
CA ARG A 984 31.52 -17.44 -19.44
C ARG A 984 30.20 -17.79 -20.14
N GLN A 985 30.19 -18.90 -20.90
CA GLN A 985 28.99 -19.38 -21.58
C GLN A 985 27.94 -19.89 -20.57
N VAL A 986 28.35 -20.68 -19.57
CA VAL A 986 27.44 -21.17 -18.51
C VAL A 986 26.87 -20.01 -17.68
N ALA A 987 27.67 -19.01 -17.33
CA ALA A 987 27.21 -17.81 -16.62
C ALA A 987 26.14 -17.03 -17.41
N GLN A 988 26.16 -17.12 -18.74
CA GLN A 988 25.14 -16.57 -19.66
C GLN A 988 23.97 -17.55 -19.95
N GLY A 989 23.92 -18.69 -19.26
CA GLY A 989 22.91 -19.75 -19.46
C GLY A 989 23.06 -20.53 -20.75
N GLN A 990 24.26 -20.59 -21.33
CA GLN A 990 24.59 -21.35 -22.54
C GLN A 990 25.37 -22.62 -22.17
N ILE A 991 24.68 -23.54 -21.50
CA ILE A 991 25.24 -24.84 -21.10
C ILE A 991 25.24 -25.78 -22.32
N SER A 992 26.38 -26.39 -22.64
CA SER A 992 26.49 -27.37 -23.72
C SER A 992 26.19 -28.79 -23.24
N ASP A 993 25.81 -29.70 -24.15
CA ASP A 993 25.59 -31.13 -23.85
C ASP A 993 26.82 -31.84 -23.24
N VAL A 994 28.02 -31.26 -23.38
CA VAL A 994 29.27 -31.76 -22.80
C VAL A 994 29.40 -31.28 -21.36
N VAL A 995 29.19 -29.98 -21.10
CA VAL A 995 29.23 -29.40 -19.74
C VAL A 995 28.09 -29.96 -18.88
N ALA A 996 26.88 -30.08 -19.43
CA ALA A 996 25.71 -30.60 -18.73
C ALA A 996 25.81 -32.08 -18.31
N LYS A 997 26.80 -32.82 -18.84
CA LYS A 997 27.10 -34.21 -18.47
C LYS A 997 28.39 -34.37 -17.66
N ARG A 998 29.12 -33.27 -17.44
CA ARG A 998 30.39 -33.28 -16.73
C ARG A 998 30.14 -33.29 -15.22
N THR A 999 30.79 -34.20 -14.51
CA THR A 999 30.69 -34.34 -13.05
C THR A 999 31.84 -33.62 -12.34
N LYS A 1000 31.78 -33.56 -11.00
CA LYS A 1000 32.87 -33.01 -10.18
C LYS A 1000 34.20 -33.78 -10.36
N ALA A 1001 34.15 -35.08 -10.62
CA ALA A 1001 35.35 -35.90 -10.80
C ALA A 1001 36.07 -35.60 -12.13
N ASP A 1002 35.33 -35.21 -13.18
CA ASP A 1002 35.87 -34.91 -14.51
C ASP A 1002 36.66 -33.59 -14.58
N ILE A 1003 36.68 -32.81 -13.49
CA ILE A 1003 37.49 -31.58 -13.33
C ILE A 1003 38.56 -31.68 -12.23
N GLU A 1004 38.65 -32.82 -11.54
CA GLU A 1004 39.55 -32.97 -10.39
C GLU A 1004 41.02 -33.07 -10.86
N GLY A 1005 41.86 -32.14 -10.38
CA GLY A 1005 43.26 -32.02 -10.81
C GLY A 1005 43.47 -31.37 -12.18
N VAL A 1006 42.42 -30.82 -12.80
CA VAL A 1006 42.52 -30.10 -14.09
C VAL A 1006 42.81 -28.62 -13.84
N ASP A 1007 43.96 -28.14 -14.31
CA ASP A 1007 44.36 -26.73 -14.16
C ASP A 1007 43.43 -25.80 -14.96
N GLY A 1008 43.10 -24.63 -14.39
CA GLY A 1008 42.11 -23.69 -14.94
C GLY A 1008 40.63 -24.12 -14.85
N ALA A 1009 40.32 -25.30 -14.30
CA ALA A 1009 38.93 -25.74 -14.15
C ALA A 1009 38.20 -25.03 -12.99
N SER A 1010 36.89 -24.84 -13.15
CA SER A 1010 36.04 -24.08 -12.21
C SER A 1010 34.60 -24.62 -12.18
N THR A 1011 33.85 -24.31 -11.13
CA THR A 1011 32.43 -24.70 -10.99
C THR A 1011 31.56 -23.45 -10.94
N VAL A 1012 30.59 -23.38 -11.84
CA VAL A 1012 29.58 -22.31 -11.86
C VAL A 1012 28.30 -22.83 -11.22
N PHE A 1013 27.80 -22.06 -10.27
CA PHE A 1013 26.48 -22.21 -9.68
C PHE A 1013 25.55 -21.21 -10.35
N SER A 1014 24.33 -21.61 -10.69
CA SER A 1014 23.35 -20.70 -11.29
C SER A 1014 21.93 -21.05 -10.89
N THR A 1015 21.07 -20.03 -10.82
CA THR A 1015 19.65 -20.14 -10.51
C THR A 1015 18.87 -19.44 -11.61
N THR A 1016 17.96 -20.17 -12.24
CA THR A 1016 17.15 -19.68 -13.35
C THR A 1016 15.71 -19.47 -12.92
N PHE A 1017 15.17 -18.27 -13.15
CA PHE A 1017 13.76 -17.93 -12.95
C PHE A 1017 13.08 -17.66 -14.30
N TYR A 1018 11.77 -17.87 -14.35
CA TYR A 1018 10.97 -17.73 -15.58
C TYR A 1018 9.77 -16.80 -15.40
N ILE A 1019 9.48 -16.00 -16.43
CA ILE A 1019 8.24 -15.20 -16.52
C ILE A 1019 7.53 -15.55 -17.83
N GLY A 1020 6.32 -16.12 -17.77
CA GLY A 1020 5.48 -16.39 -18.92
C GLY A 1020 4.85 -15.12 -19.47
N LEU A 1021 4.88 -14.92 -20.79
CA LEU A 1021 4.37 -13.71 -21.44
C LEU A 1021 3.11 -14.01 -22.27
N LEU A 1022 1.98 -13.40 -21.91
CA LEU A 1022 0.78 -13.37 -22.75
C LEU A 1022 0.80 -12.07 -23.57
N ILE A 1023 1.18 -12.19 -24.84
CA ILE A 1023 1.22 -11.07 -25.79
C ILE A 1023 -0.11 -11.04 -26.54
N GLU A 1024 -0.65 -9.84 -26.77
CA GLU A 1024 -1.87 -9.65 -27.54
C GLU A 1024 -1.83 -10.32 -28.93
N PRO A 1025 -2.98 -10.88 -29.41
CA PRO A 1025 -3.17 -11.21 -30.81
C PRO A 1025 -2.86 -10.03 -31.72
N LYS A 1026 -2.36 -10.31 -32.93
CA LYS A 1026 -2.08 -9.26 -33.92
C LYS A 1026 -3.40 -8.73 -34.50
N PRO A 1027 -3.66 -7.40 -34.53
CA PRO A 1027 -4.81 -6.84 -35.23
C PRO A 1027 -4.81 -7.25 -36.71
N LEU A 1028 -5.98 -7.61 -37.25
CA LEU A 1028 -6.16 -8.18 -38.59
C LEU A 1028 -5.57 -7.32 -39.72
N ASN A 1029 -5.55 -5.99 -39.53
CA ASN A 1029 -5.10 -5.02 -40.54
C ASN A 1029 -3.60 -4.67 -40.45
N ALA A 1030 -2.86 -5.20 -39.46
CA ALA A 1030 -1.47 -4.81 -39.24
C ALA A 1030 -0.51 -5.56 -40.18
N VAL A 1031 0.25 -4.84 -41.01
CA VAL A 1031 1.27 -5.39 -41.91
C VAL A 1031 2.67 -5.31 -41.26
N GLY A 1032 3.56 -6.26 -41.56
CA GLY A 1032 4.92 -6.33 -41.01
C GLY A 1032 5.05 -7.11 -39.68
N PRO A 1033 6.28 -7.30 -39.16
CA PRO A 1033 6.54 -8.08 -37.94
C PRO A 1033 6.26 -7.26 -36.66
N ARG A 1034 5.44 -7.80 -35.74
CA ARG A 1034 5.26 -7.21 -34.40
C ARG A 1034 6.48 -7.51 -33.54
N LYS A 1035 7.30 -6.50 -33.23
CA LYS A 1035 8.35 -6.58 -32.20
C LYS A 1035 7.75 -6.07 -30.89
N LEU A 1036 7.66 -6.93 -29.87
CA LEU A 1036 7.48 -6.49 -28.50
C LEU A 1036 8.82 -5.92 -28.03
N ASP A 1037 8.85 -4.67 -27.57
CA ASP A 1037 10.04 -4.12 -26.91
C ASP A 1037 9.86 -4.19 -25.38
N ILE A 1038 10.90 -4.71 -24.73
CA ILE A 1038 11.01 -4.88 -23.28
C ILE A 1038 12.39 -4.42 -22.79
N SER A 1039 13.18 -3.76 -23.64
CA SER A 1039 14.54 -3.32 -23.31
C SER A 1039 14.56 -2.40 -22.08
N TYR A 1040 13.61 -1.47 -21.97
CA TYR A 1040 13.45 -0.62 -20.79
C TYR A 1040 13.20 -1.42 -19.50
N PRO A 1041 12.11 -2.22 -19.36
CA PRO A 1041 11.85 -2.96 -18.12
C PRO A 1041 12.98 -3.93 -17.74
N THR A 1042 13.60 -4.62 -18.71
CA THR A 1042 14.71 -5.54 -18.40
C THR A 1042 16.01 -4.83 -18.04
N THR A 1043 16.28 -3.66 -18.63
CA THR A 1043 17.47 -2.85 -18.30
C THR A 1043 17.33 -2.23 -16.90
N GLU A 1044 16.17 -1.67 -16.58
CA GLU A 1044 15.90 -1.08 -15.26
C GLU A 1044 15.93 -2.13 -14.15
N PHE A 1045 15.37 -3.32 -14.38
CA PHE A 1045 15.54 -4.45 -13.47
C PHE A 1045 17.02 -4.83 -13.30
N SER A 1046 17.79 -4.89 -14.38
CA SER A 1046 19.22 -5.24 -14.31
C SER A 1046 20.02 -4.23 -13.49
N LYS A 1047 19.75 -2.92 -13.65
CA LYS A 1047 20.32 -1.87 -12.79
C LYS A 1047 19.92 -2.06 -11.32
N LEU A 1048 18.62 -2.21 -11.05
CA LEU A 1048 18.07 -2.36 -9.69
C LEU A 1048 18.66 -3.55 -8.92
N VAL A 1049 18.97 -4.64 -9.63
CA VAL A 1049 19.60 -5.83 -9.04
C VAL A 1049 21.11 -5.61 -8.81
N LYS A 1050 21.82 -4.96 -9.75
CA LYS A 1050 23.24 -4.58 -9.59
C LYS A 1050 23.51 -3.50 -8.53
N MET A 1051 22.48 -2.77 -8.07
CA MET A 1051 22.58 -1.82 -6.95
C MET A 1051 22.69 -2.49 -5.56
N TRP A 1052 22.75 -3.81 -5.46
CA TRP A 1052 22.99 -4.49 -4.19
C TRP A 1052 24.43 -4.25 -3.69
N GLU A 1053 24.59 -3.83 -2.43
CA GLU A 1053 25.88 -3.45 -1.82
C GLU A 1053 26.97 -4.52 -1.87
N LYS A 1054 26.58 -5.79 -2.07
CA LYS A 1054 27.47 -6.95 -2.16
C LYS A 1054 27.56 -7.53 -3.57
N TYR A 1055 27.04 -6.82 -4.58
CA TYR A 1055 27.22 -7.16 -5.98
C TYR A 1055 28.69 -6.96 -6.38
N ASP A 1056 29.23 -7.94 -7.09
CA ASP A 1056 30.56 -7.89 -7.69
C ASP A 1056 30.44 -8.29 -9.17
N GLU A 1057 30.95 -7.47 -10.08
CA GLU A 1057 30.77 -7.66 -11.52
C GLU A 1057 31.67 -8.77 -12.08
N ASP A 1058 32.80 -9.06 -11.43
CA ASP A 1058 33.73 -10.12 -11.85
C ASP A 1058 33.26 -11.53 -11.41
N SER A 1059 32.61 -11.66 -10.25
CA SER A 1059 32.12 -12.96 -9.73
C SER A 1059 30.61 -13.20 -9.80
N MET A 1060 29.78 -12.20 -10.13
CA MET A 1060 28.31 -12.34 -10.16
C MET A 1060 27.69 -11.97 -11.51
N GLY A 1061 27.21 -12.99 -12.22
CA GLY A 1061 26.46 -12.86 -13.47
C GLY A 1061 24.97 -12.59 -13.25
N LEU A 1062 24.40 -11.70 -14.06
CA LEU A 1062 22.96 -11.52 -14.26
C LEU A 1062 22.67 -11.45 -15.75
N VAL A 1063 21.81 -12.33 -16.26
CA VAL A 1063 21.35 -12.32 -17.66
C VAL A 1063 19.83 -12.40 -17.73
N VAL A 1064 19.22 -11.48 -18.48
CA VAL A 1064 17.79 -11.52 -18.83
C VAL A 1064 17.68 -11.72 -20.34
N ARG A 1065 17.02 -12.80 -20.76
CA ARG A 1065 16.83 -13.13 -22.19
C ARG A 1065 15.44 -13.67 -22.48
N ASN A 1066 14.95 -13.50 -23.71
CA ASN A 1066 13.68 -14.08 -24.14
C ASN A 1066 13.88 -15.50 -24.71
N ILE A 1067 12.89 -16.37 -24.49
CA ILE A 1067 12.92 -17.75 -24.95
C ILE A 1067 11.51 -18.18 -25.42
N LYS A 1068 11.44 -19.04 -26.45
CA LYS A 1068 10.18 -19.63 -26.93
C LYS A 1068 9.90 -20.92 -26.17
N SER A 1069 8.63 -21.32 -26.01
CA SER A 1069 8.26 -22.62 -25.42
C SER A 1069 9.01 -23.80 -26.07
N SER A 1070 9.14 -23.79 -27.40
CA SER A 1070 9.90 -24.79 -28.16
C SER A 1070 11.39 -24.88 -27.78
N ALA A 1071 11.97 -23.82 -27.23
CA ALA A 1071 13.38 -23.71 -26.86
C ALA A 1071 13.65 -23.84 -25.35
N LEU A 1072 12.60 -23.95 -24.51
CA LEU A 1072 12.77 -24.18 -23.08
C LEU A 1072 13.70 -25.39 -22.81
N PRO A 1073 14.59 -25.31 -21.81
CA PRO A 1073 15.39 -26.45 -21.35
C PRO A 1073 14.49 -27.61 -20.92
N ASP A 1074 14.99 -28.84 -20.94
CA ASP A 1074 14.15 -30.00 -20.63
C ASP A 1074 13.99 -30.22 -19.11
N TYR A 1075 14.81 -29.57 -18.28
CA TYR A 1075 14.73 -29.64 -16.79
C TYR A 1075 13.54 -28.88 -16.16
N VAL A 1076 12.77 -28.10 -16.93
CA VAL A 1076 11.56 -27.40 -16.40
C VAL A 1076 10.29 -28.24 -16.55
N PHE A 1077 10.42 -29.44 -17.12
CA PHE A 1077 9.36 -30.42 -17.33
C PHE A 1077 9.67 -31.66 -16.49
N ASP A 1078 8.64 -32.32 -15.97
CA ASP A 1078 8.80 -33.61 -15.29
C ASP A 1078 9.05 -34.73 -16.32
N GLU A 1079 9.59 -35.86 -15.86
CA GLU A 1079 9.89 -37.00 -16.74
C GLU A 1079 8.64 -37.48 -17.49
N GLY A 1080 8.66 -37.36 -18.82
CA GLY A 1080 7.57 -37.76 -19.70
C GLY A 1080 6.58 -36.66 -20.10
N GLU A 1081 6.61 -35.47 -19.49
CA GLU A 1081 5.73 -34.34 -19.89
C GLU A 1081 6.00 -33.83 -21.33
N ARG A 1082 7.17 -34.16 -21.89
CA ARG A 1082 7.62 -33.67 -23.19
C ARG A 1082 8.23 -34.80 -24.03
N GLN A 1083 7.78 -34.92 -25.29
CA GLN A 1083 8.41 -35.85 -26.24
C GLN A 1083 9.88 -35.45 -26.51
N PRO A 1084 10.83 -36.41 -26.60
CA PRO A 1084 12.22 -36.12 -26.90
C PRO A 1084 12.40 -35.34 -28.21
N LYS A 1085 13.25 -34.30 -28.18
CA LYS A 1085 13.59 -33.48 -29.35
C LYS A 1085 14.24 -34.36 -30.43
N GLN A 1086 13.51 -34.65 -31.53
CA GLN A 1086 14.08 -35.40 -32.65
C GLN A 1086 15.27 -34.66 -33.26
N VAL A 1087 16.43 -35.31 -33.29
CA VAL A 1087 17.68 -34.73 -33.81
C VAL A 1087 17.64 -34.66 -35.34
N LEU A 1088 17.15 -33.53 -35.86
CA LEU A 1088 17.16 -33.21 -37.28
C LEU A 1088 18.61 -33.10 -37.78
N LYS A 1089 19.11 -34.19 -38.39
CA LYS A 1089 20.45 -34.25 -39.01
C LYS A 1089 20.54 -33.23 -40.15
N ARG A 1090 21.22 -32.12 -39.90
CA ARG A 1090 21.47 -31.04 -40.86
C ARG A 1090 22.32 -31.54 -42.04
N PRO A 1091 21.97 -31.26 -43.31
CA PRO A 1091 22.77 -31.68 -44.47
C PRO A 1091 24.19 -31.10 -44.45
N LYS A 1092 25.18 -31.87 -44.93
CA LYS A 1092 26.56 -31.40 -45.13
C LYS A 1092 26.69 -30.66 -46.46
N THR A 1093 27.29 -29.48 -46.47
CA THR A 1093 27.65 -28.75 -47.70
C THR A 1093 29.02 -28.08 -47.58
N GLY A 1094 29.92 -28.39 -48.54
CA GLY A 1094 30.98 -27.49 -49.04
C GLY A 1094 32.10 -27.02 -48.10
N LYS A 1095 33.34 -27.43 -48.40
CA LYS A 1095 34.53 -26.64 -48.01
C LYS A 1095 34.60 -25.37 -48.88
N GLY A 1096 35.00 -24.24 -48.29
CA GLY A 1096 35.34 -23.00 -48.99
C GLY A 1096 36.20 -22.11 -48.09
N SER A 1097 37.18 -21.39 -48.65
CA SER A 1097 38.29 -20.80 -47.87
C SER A 1097 38.41 -19.29 -47.96
N GLY A 1098 38.62 -18.63 -46.81
CA GLY A 1098 39.80 -17.79 -46.62
C GLY A 1098 39.66 -16.26 -46.56
N LYS A 1099 40.32 -15.71 -45.52
CA LYS A 1099 40.81 -14.32 -45.38
C LYS A 1099 39.76 -13.21 -45.22
N SER A 1100 40.24 -11.97 -45.10
CA SER A 1100 39.83 -11.01 -44.08
C SER A 1100 39.82 -9.53 -44.54
N SER A 1101 39.41 -8.67 -43.60
CA SER A 1101 39.78 -7.25 -43.43
C SER A 1101 39.16 -6.15 -44.33
N ASN A 1102 38.42 -5.28 -43.64
CA ASN A 1102 38.47 -3.80 -43.66
C ASN A 1102 37.49 -2.94 -44.48
N THR A 1103 37.19 -1.79 -43.86
CA THR A 1103 36.77 -0.47 -44.37
C THR A 1103 35.37 -0.27 -45.00
N SER A 1104 34.54 0.45 -44.23
CA SER A 1104 33.58 1.49 -44.69
C SER A 1104 34.29 2.66 -45.44
N PRO A 1105 33.60 3.62 -46.11
CA PRO A 1105 32.22 4.07 -45.85
C PRO A 1105 31.34 4.39 -47.09
N ASP A 1106 30.27 5.15 -46.82
CA ASP A 1106 29.47 6.02 -47.68
C ASP A 1106 28.19 5.55 -48.41
N MET A 1107 27.22 6.47 -48.34
CA MET A 1107 25.91 6.59 -49.00
C MET A 1107 26.05 7.66 -50.14
N PRO A 1108 25.07 7.97 -51.04
CA PRO A 1108 23.62 7.78 -50.86
C PRO A 1108 22.72 7.46 -52.11
N ASN A 1109 21.44 7.19 -51.83
CA ASN A 1109 20.23 7.64 -52.56
C ASN A 1109 19.70 7.01 -53.90
N LYS A 1110 18.36 6.85 -53.90
CA LYS A 1110 17.36 7.03 -55.00
C LYS A 1110 17.31 6.13 -56.26
N LYS A 1111 16.23 5.33 -56.30
CA LYS A 1111 15.19 5.19 -57.36
C LYS A 1111 15.60 5.17 -58.86
N ARG A 1112 15.19 4.10 -59.56
CA ARG A 1112 14.08 4.19 -60.56
C ARG A 1112 13.44 2.83 -60.94
N ARG A 1113 12.23 2.92 -61.52
CA ARG A 1113 11.42 1.85 -62.17
C ARG A 1113 11.96 1.49 -63.55
N SER A 1114 11.72 0.25 -63.99
CA SER A 1114 10.96 -0.09 -65.23
C SER A 1114 10.73 -1.61 -65.35
N ASP A 1115 9.92 -2.13 -66.27
CA ASP A 1115 8.44 -2.01 -66.39
C ASP A 1115 7.93 -3.14 -67.33
N MET A 1116 6.61 -3.41 -67.35
CA MET A 1116 5.86 -4.18 -68.39
C MET A 1116 6.21 -5.69 -68.62
N THR A 1117 5.36 -6.58 -69.21
CA THR A 1117 3.89 -6.71 -69.44
C THR A 1117 3.58 -8.14 -69.94
N GLN A 1118 2.43 -8.73 -69.55
CA GLN A 1118 1.51 -9.59 -70.35
C GLN A 1118 2.03 -10.90 -71.04
N ASP A 1119 1.24 -11.89 -71.47
CA ASP A 1119 -0.21 -12.20 -71.51
C ASP A 1119 -0.41 -13.74 -71.52
N GLY A 1120 -1.65 -14.26 -71.42
CA GLY A 1120 -2.00 -15.60 -71.98
C GLY A 1120 -2.95 -16.53 -71.18
N GLU A 1121 -4.10 -16.85 -71.77
CA GLU A 1121 -5.07 -17.90 -71.33
C GLU A 1121 -4.63 -19.32 -71.86
N ASN A 1122 -5.28 -20.49 -71.65
CA ASN A 1122 -6.72 -20.77 -71.60
C ASN A 1122 -7.10 -22.23 -71.17
N THR A 1123 -8.30 -22.39 -70.56
CA THR A 1123 -9.25 -23.54 -70.50
C THR A 1123 -8.89 -24.99 -70.07
N ILE A 1124 -9.97 -25.78 -69.78
CA ILE A 1124 -10.02 -27.11 -69.13
C ILE A 1124 -10.91 -28.06 -69.98
N PRO A 1125 -10.78 -29.41 -69.87
CA PRO A 1125 -11.96 -30.24 -69.61
C PRO A 1125 -11.73 -31.39 -68.59
N GLY A 1126 -12.82 -31.97 -68.05
CA GLY A 1126 -12.77 -33.05 -67.04
C GLY A 1126 -13.87 -34.12 -67.19
N LEU A 1127 -13.83 -35.17 -66.35
CA LEU A 1127 -14.74 -36.33 -66.34
C LEU A 1127 -14.96 -36.89 -64.91
N SER A 1128 -16.04 -37.67 -64.71
CA SER A 1128 -16.51 -38.28 -63.44
C SER A 1128 -17.34 -39.55 -63.73
N PHE A 1129 -18.01 -40.33 -62.85
CA PHE A 1129 -18.50 -40.33 -61.45
C PHE A 1129 -18.57 -41.83 -60.99
N SER A 1130 -18.91 -42.31 -59.77
CA SER A 1130 -18.85 -41.87 -58.35
C SER A 1130 -19.35 -43.01 -57.44
N SER A 1131 -18.71 -43.30 -56.30
CA SER A 1131 -19.28 -44.22 -55.28
C SER A 1131 -18.75 -44.00 -53.84
N VAL A 1132 -19.25 -42.95 -53.18
CA VAL A 1132 -20.00 -42.94 -51.88
C VAL A 1132 -19.89 -44.19 -50.95
N PRO A 1133 -19.86 -44.10 -49.59
CA PRO A 1133 -19.91 -42.92 -48.68
C PRO A 1133 -18.82 -42.82 -47.57
N LEU A 1134 -18.63 -41.61 -47.03
CA LEU A 1134 -18.38 -41.35 -45.59
C LEU A 1134 -19.16 -40.08 -45.16
N PRO A 1135 -19.68 -39.98 -43.92
CA PRO A 1135 -20.58 -38.88 -43.54
C PRO A 1135 -19.93 -37.76 -42.69
N GLY A 1136 -20.43 -36.52 -42.86
CA GLY A 1136 -20.53 -35.53 -41.78
C GLY A 1136 -19.45 -34.43 -41.71
N ASP A 1137 -19.59 -33.38 -42.53
CA ASP A 1137 -18.91 -32.10 -42.32
C ASP A 1137 -19.42 -31.36 -41.07
N ILE A 1138 -18.52 -30.65 -40.39
CA ILE A 1138 -18.83 -29.33 -39.81
C ILE A 1138 -17.64 -28.40 -40.11
N ASN A 1139 -17.86 -27.34 -40.90
CA ASN A 1139 -16.83 -26.36 -41.19
C ASN A 1139 -17.45 -24.97 -41.44
N GLY A 1140 -16.76 -23.91 -40.98
CA GLY A 1140 -17.26 -22.54 -40.96
C GLY A 1140 -18.08 -22.16 -39.71
N VAL A 1141 -18.22 -20.88 -39.35
CA VAL A 1141 -17.63 -19.66 -39.93
C VAL A 1141 -17.26 -18.68 -38.81
N TYR A 1142 -16.05 -18.12 -38.84
CA TYR A 1142 -15.71 -16.95 -38.03
C TYR A 1142 -16.28 -15.69 -38.71
N ALA A 1143 -17.35 -15.14 -38.15
CA ALA A 1143 -17.91 -13.83 -38.52
C ALA A 1143 -18.29 -13.06 -37.23
N PRO A 1144 -18.08 -11.73 -37.16
CA PRO A 1144 -18.28 -10.96 -35.95
C PRO A 1144 -19.78 -10.67 -35.72
N ILE A 1145 -20.27 -10.90 -34.50
CA ILE A 1145 -21.63 -10.53 -34.09
C ILE A 1145 -21.56 -9.40 -33.08
N ASN A 1146 -22.04 -8.23 -33.49
CA ASN A 1146 -22.27 -7.09 -32.63
C ASN A 1146 -23.79 -6.83 -32.61
N ARG A 1147 -24.51 -7.36 -31.61
CA ARG A 1147 -25.93 -7.00 -31.36
C ARG A 1147 -26.45 -7.48 -29.99
N ALA A 1148 -27.14 -6.56 -29.32
CA ALA A 1148 -28.17 -6.75 -28.28
C ALA A 1148 -27.94 -7.84 -27.21
N VAL A 1149 -27.49 -7.42 -26.03
CA VAL A 1149 -27.73 -8.17 -24.78
C VAL A 1149 -29.18 -7.91 -24.34
N ASN A 1150 -30.08 -8.84 -24.65
CA ASN A 1150 -31.40 -9.01 -24.03
C ASN A 1150 -31.89 -10.45 -24.31
N ASP A 1151 -32.77 -10.96 -23.45
CA ASP A 1151 -33.45 -12.27 -23.56
C ASP A 1151 -32.58 -13.54 -23.59
N ILE A 1152 -31.92 -13.85 -22.46
CA ILE A 1152 -31.83 -15.24 -21.96
C ILE A 1152 -32.35 -15.25 -20.52
N LYS A 1153 -33.30 -16.15 -20.20
CA LYS A 1153 -33.97 -16.20 -18.88
C LYS A 1153 -33.23 -17.12 -17.91
N THR A 1154 -32.87 -16.58 -16.75
CA THR A 1154 -32.36 -17.33 -15.60
C THR A 1154 -33.46 -18.21 -14.98
N PRO A 1155 -33.16 -19.44 -14.49
CA PRO A 1155 -34.10 -20.20 -13.67
C PRO A 1155 -34.46 -19.45 -12.38
N GLN A 1156 -35.74 -19.42 -12.02
CA GLN A 1156 -36.20 -18.85 -10.75
C GLN A 1156 -36.16 -19.91 -9.64
N LEU A 1157 -35.66 -19.49 -8.47
CA LEU A 1157 -35.90 -20.12 -7.18
C LEU A 1157 -36.55 -19.07 -6.25
N PRO A 1158 -37.29 -19.50 -5.20
CA PRO A 1158 -38.34 -18.67 -4.61
C PRO A 1158 -37.81 -17.46 -3.81
N PRO A 1159 -38.61 -16.38 -3.67
CA PRO A 1159 -38.19 -15.15 -3.00
C PRO A 1159 -38.06 -15.34 -1.48
N GLY A 1160 -36.83 -15.47 -1.01
CA GLY A 1160 -36.44 -15.10 0.36
C GLY A 1160 -36.21 -13.59 0.47
N GLU A 1161 -36.42 -13.02 1.65
CA GLU A 1161 -36.43 -11.57 1.84
C GLU A 1161 -35.04 -10.93 1.68
N ASN A 1162 -34.94 -9.92 0.80
CA ASN A 1162 -33.77 -9.04 0.74
C ASN A 1162 -33.73 -8.14 1.97
N ALA A 1163 -33.03 -8.58 3.03
CA ALA A 1163 -32.83 -7.81 4.25
C ALA A 1163 -31.96 -6.57 3.98
N ALA A 1164 -32.60 -5.41 3.76
CA ALA A 1164 -31.93 -4.13 3.65
C ALA A 1164 -31.29 -3.74 4.99
N VAL A 1165 -29.95 -3.76 5.07
CA VAL A 1165 -29.21 -3.35 6.26
C VAL A 1165 -29.18 -1.82 6.34
N ALA A 1166 -30.11 -1.26 7.09
CA ALA A 1166 -30.11 0.17 7.41
C ALA A 1166 -28.94 0.52 8.34
N THR A 1167 -28.06 1.42 7.91
CA THR A 1167 -27.02 2.01 8.76
C THR A 1167 -27.64 3.06 9.68
N GLY A 1168 -28.26 2.60 10.77
CA GLY A 1168 -28.74 3.47 11.85
C GLY A 1168 -27.57 4.13 12.58
N ALA A 1169 -27.65 5.45 12.79
CA ALA A 1169 -26.67 6.19 13.57
C ALA A 1169 -26.98 6.12 15.07
N GLN A 1170 -25.95 5.85 15.89
CA GLN A 1170 -25.86 6.15 17.32
C GLN A 1170 -24.40 6.24 17.74
#